data_AF-V5FB12-F1
#
_entry.id   AF-V5FB12-F1
#
_cell.length_a   1.000
_cell.length_b   1.000
_cell.length_c   1.000
_cell.angle_alpha   90.00
_cell.angle_beta   90.00
_cell.angle_gamma   90.00
#
_symmetry.space_group_name_H-M   'P 1'
#
loop_
_entity.id
_entity.type
_entity.pdbx_description
1 polymer ?
#
loop_
_entity_poly.entity_id
_entity_poly.type
_entity_poly.pdbx_seq_one_letter_code
_entity_poly.pdbx_strand_id
1 'polypeptide(L)'
;MHHYPSLASLLCLASAGAAIVSASPTPTRISERASSCTFTDAAAATESKTSCSSITLKDIEVPAGKTLDLTNLNDGTKVIFSGETTFGYAEWSGPLVSISGTNITVEGEPSSILNGDGARWWDGQGSNGGVTKPKFFYAHHLDSSSITGITIKNSPVHVFSVQSDGLILRDITVEDADGDTQGGHNTDAFDVGESTGVQILNAVVRNQDDCLAVNSGESVFQNIVFSNGTCSGGHGLSIGSVGGRDDNTVKNVTIQDSSISNSQNGVRIKTVYDATGSVSQVTYSNIKLSNITDYGIVIEQDYENGSPTGEPTNGVSITDLTINGVTGSVADDATRVYILCGDGSCENWTWEGVDITGGKESGKYINKPPTTPYKPKIRNLIVSNPSESIMAAVSAPHVLLLGGHGKVALLLTPLLLARNWNVTSVIRNPEHEPEIVNLGKGRKGKVEALISSLEDVKSPADAKKILDTTKPDYVVWSAGAGGKGGPERTYAIDQDAAKHFISASFSYPSVTKFLLISHLASRRNKPSWMSDEDWAHVVHLDTQVLPTYARAKLEADEYFTAQAAKRKQERRPGHFQAINLRPGLLSDEKATGKVHLGKTGAQGTVTREDVAIVADRLLARADTEGWIDLLNGDEPIDEAIERVVREKIDAVEGEDVEGMIRRFS
;
A
#
# COMPACT_ATOMS: atom_id res chain seq x y z
N MET A 1 49.84 19.00 58.84
CA MET A 1 50.23 17.74 59.53
C MET A 1 49.08 16.75 59.45
N HIS A 2 49.45 15.47 59.29
CA HIS A 2 48.69 14.25 59.61
C HIS A 2 47.60 14.41 60.69
N HIS A 3 46.38 13.95 60.39
CA HIS A 3 45.72 12.71 60.86
C HIS A 3 45.58 12.57 62.38
N TYR A 4 44.34 12.53 62.89
CA TYR A 4 43.60 11.29 63.23
C TYR A 4 42.18 11.64 63.76
N PRO A 5 41.14 10.84 63.43
CA PRO A 5 39.80 10.86 64.04
C PRO A 5 39.63 9.72 65.07
N SER A 6 38.67 9.80 66.00
CA SER A 6 38.19 8.62 66.77
C SER A 6 36.85 8.84 67.51
N LEU A 7 35.86 8.06 67.04
CA LEU A 7 34.83 7.25 67.73
C LEU A 7 33.80 7.76 68.76
N ALA A 8 32.61 7.13 68.59
CA ALA A 8 31.53 6.75 69.51
C ALA A 8 30.39 7.78 69.71
N SER A 9 29.30 7.68 68.94
CA SER A 9 28.16 6.74 69.05
C SER A 9 27.12 7.18 70.07
N LEU A 10 25.93 7.57 69.59
CA LEU A 10 24.71 7.57 70.39
C LEU A 10 23.53 6.99 69.58
N LEU A 11 23.04 5.86 70.10
CA LEU A 11 21.67 5.33 70.18
C LEU A 11 20.64 5.78 69.12
N CYS A 12 20.18 4.84 68.30
CA CYS A 12 18.97 4.00 68.50
C CYS A 12 17.66 4.67 68.07
N LEU A 13 17.00 4.11 67.06
CA LEU A 13 15.67 3.50 67.23
C LEU A 13 15.27 2.73 65.96
N ALA A 14 14.88 1.48 66.20
CA ALA A 14 14.44 0.53 65.20
C ALA A 14 12.97 0.74 64.82
N SER A 15 12.64 0.49 63.55
CA SER A 15 11.33 -0.01 63.16
C SER A 15 11.53 -1.04 62.04
N ALA A 16 10.92 -2.20 62.23
CA ALA A 16 11.00 -3.34 61.33
C ALA A 16 10.10 -3.12 60.11
N GLY A 17 10.70 -3.09 58.92
CA GLY A 17 10.00 -3.24 57.64
C GLY A 17 10.17 -4.67 57.15
N ALA A 18 9.07 -5.42 57.05
CA ALA A 18 9.03 -6.72 56.42
C ALA A 18 9.40 -6.58 54.93
N ALA A 19 10.45 -7.27 54.48
CA ALA A 19 10.80 -7.36 53.08
C ALA A 19 9.75 -8.23 52.37
N ILE A 20 8.84 -7.60 51.64
CA ILE A 20 8.01 -8.28 50.66
C ILE A 20 8.94 -8.53 49.47
N VAL A 21 9.42 -9.77 49.35
CA VAL A 21 10.07 -10.23 48.11
C VAL A 21 8.95 -10.33 47.08
N SER A 22 8.81 -9.31 46.24
CA SER A 22 8.02 -9.43 45.02
C SER A 22 8.72 -10.46 44.14
N ALA A 23 8.15 -11.66 44.05
CA ALA A 23 8.52 -12.60 43.02
C ALA A 23 8.25 -11.91 41.67
N SER A 24 9.30 -11.57 40.93
CA SER A 24 9.16 -11.18 39.54
C SER A 24 8.40 -12.30 38.82
N PRO A 25 7.36 -12.00 38.03
CA PRO A 25 6.72 -13.02 37.23
C PRO A 25 7.81 -13.63 36.35
N THR A 26 8.00 -14.94 36.50
CA THR A 26 8.81 -15.72 35.58
C THR A 26 8.26 -15.42 34.18
N PRO A 27 9.09 -15.05 33.18
CA PRO A 27 8.57 -14.89 31.84
C PRO A 27 7.91 -16.21 31.48
N THR A 28 6.59 -16.16 31.28
CA THR A 28 5.83 -17.27 30.74
C THR A 28 6.61 -17.71 29.51
N ARG A 29 7.14 -18.93 29.52
CA ARG A 29 7.74 -19.51 28.32
C ARG A 29 6.70 -19.30 27.22
N ILE A 30 7.01 -18.45 26.25
CA ILE A 30 6.40 -18.56 24.94
C ILE A 30 6.63 -20.02 24.60
N SER A 31 5.56 -20.82 24.62
CA SER A 31 5.63 -22.20 24.15
C SER A 31 6.37 -22.16 22.83
N GLU A 32 7.53 -22.79 22.75
CA GLU A 32 8.25 -22.94 21.48
C GLU A 32 7.25 -23.59 20.53
N ARG A 33 6.74 -22.79 19.58
CA ARG A 33 5.85 -23.29 18.55
C ARG A 33 6.64 -24.27 17.70
N ALA A 34 5.99 -25.32 17.21
CA ALA A 34 6.57 -26.10 16.14
C ALA A 34 6.84 -25.15 14.95
N SER A 35 8.06 -25.18 14.43
CA SER A 35 8.47 -24.28 13.35
C SER A 35 7.64 -24.49 12.09
N SER A 36 7.24 -25.73 11.82
CA SER A 36 6.34 -26.11 10.73
C SER A 36 5.51 -27.36 11.10
N CYS A 37 4.24 -27.35 10.71
CA CYS A 37 3.30 -28.46 10.87
C CYS A 37 2.68 -28.76 9.50
N THR A 38 2.55 -30.04 9.15
CA THR A 38 1.78 -30.47 7.98
C THR A 38 0.59 -31.28 8.45
N PHE A 39 -0.59 -30.90 7.99
CA PHE A 39 -1.83 -31.60 8.28
C PHE A 39 -2.41 -32.15 6.98
N THR A 40 -2.93 -33.36 7.06
CA THR A 40 -3.72 -34.04 6.02
C THR A 40 -5.13 -34.36 6.51
N ASP A 41 -5.52 -33.78 7.65
CA ASP A 41 -6.84 -33.89 8.26
C ASP A 41 -7.26 -32.52 8.81
N ALA A 42 -8.50 -32.12 8.52
CA ALA A 42 -9.02 -30.80 8.88
C ALA A 42 -9.17 -30.62 10.40
N ALA A 43 -9.61 -31.66 11.12
CA ALA A 43 -9.81 -31.58 12.56
C ALA A 43 -8.47 -31.41 13.31
N ALA A 44 -7.45 -32.16 12.89
CA ALA A 44 -6.09 -32.02 13.42
C ALA A 44 -5.51 -30.63 13.17
N ALA A 45 -5.72 -30.06 11.98
CA ALA A 45 -5.29 -28.69 11.67
C ALA A 45 -5.98 -27.67 12.59
N THR A 46 -7.31 -27.74 12.73
CA THR A 46 -8.08 -26.82 13.58
C THR A 46 -7.71 -26.93 15.06
N GLU A 47 -7.49 -28.14 15.58
CA GLU A 47 -7.11 -28.35 16.98
C GLU A 47 -5.70 -27.84 17.28
N SER A 48 -4.78 -27.94 16.31
CA SER A 48 -3.36 -27.65 16.52
C SER A 48 -2.89 -26.30 15.96
N LYS A 49 -3.78 -25.50 15.34
CA LYS A 49 -3.42 -24.28 14.59
C LYS A 49 -2.60 -23.26 15.39
N THR A 50 -2.83 -23.14 16.69
CA THR A 50 -2.10 -22.18 17.56
C THR A 50 -0.75 -22.70 18.06
N SER A 51 -0.41 -23.95 17.80
CA SER A 51 0.88 -24.56 18.19
C SER A 51 1.97 -24.44 17.12
N CYS A 52 1.62 -23.96 15.93
CA CYS A 52 2.47 -23.95 14.74
C CYS A 52 2.74 -22.51 14.29
N SER A 53 3.97 -22.20 13.86
CA SER A 53 4.27 -20.93 13.17
C SER A 53 4.06 -21.01 11.66
N SER A 54 4.14 -22.21 11.08
CA SER A 54 3.85 -22.49 9.68
C SER A 54 2.96 -23.72 9.60
N ILE A 55 1.88 -23.64 8.84
CA ILE A 55 0.85 -24.67 8.68
C ILE A 55 0.76 -25.01 7.20
N THR A 56 1.10 -26.24 6.83
CA THR A 56 0.83 -26.76 5.49
C THR A 56 -0.40 -27.65 5.55
N LEU A 57 -1.42 -27.29 4.80
CA LEU A 57 -2.64 -28.05 4.58
C LEU A 57 -2.48 -28.83 3.28
N LYS A 58 -2.25 -30.14 3.38
CA LYS A 58 -1.96 -31.00 2.23
C LYS A 58 -3.11 -31.96 1.99
N ASP A 59 -3.71 -31.88 0.81
CA ASP A 59 -4.77 -32.80 0.35
C ASP A 59 -5.91 -32.94 1.38
N ILE A 60 -6.33 -31.82 1.98
CA ILE A 60 -7.32 -31.82 3.05
C ILE A 60 -8.70 -32.15 2.48
N GLU A 61 -9.34 -33.17 3.03
CA GLU A 61 -10.77 -33.43 2.85
C GLU A 61 -11.54 -32.87 4.05
N VAL A 62 -12.23 -31.74 3.85
CA VAL A 62 -13.05 -31.11 4.89
C VAL A 62 -14.37 -31.87 5.02
N PRO A 63 -14.75 -32.35 6.22
CA PRO A 63 -16.00 -33.09 6.40
C PRO A 63 -17.24 -32.28 6.00
N ALA A 64 -18.29 -32.99 5.58
CA ALA A 64 -19.56 -32.37 5.21
C ALA A 64 -20.15 -31.50 6.34
N GLY A 65 -20.59 -30.29 5.99
CA GLY A 65 -21.20 -29.36 6.95
C GLY A 65 -20.22 -28.80 7.99
N LYS A 66 -18.90 -28.85 7.71
CA LYS A 66 -17.85 -28.31 8.59
C LYS A 66 -17.00 -27.27 7.87
N THR A 67 -16.55 -26.30 8.64
CA THR A 67 -15.57 -25.30 8.21
C THR A 67 -14.16 -25.83 8.45
N LEU A 68 -13.25 -25.61 7.49
CA LEU A 68 -11.83 -25.62 7.76
C LEU A 68 -11.48 -24.35 8.54
N ASP A 69 -11.55 -24.47 9.87
CA ASP A 69 -11.45 -23.33 10.77
C ASP A 69 -9.99 -23.05 11.14
N LEU A 70 -9.43 -22.02 10.52
CA LEU A 70 -8.15 -21.40 10.84
C LEU A 70 -8.34 -19.97 11.35
N THR A 71 -9.41 -19.70 12.10
CA THR A 71 -9.56 -18.43 12.83
C THR A 71 -8.66 -18.39 14.06
N ASN A 72 -8.39 -17.17 14.55
CA ASN A 72 -7.59 -16.89 15.74
C ASN A 72 -6.18 -17.49 15.65
N LEU A 73 -5.58 -17.40 14.47
CA LEU A 73 -4.18 -17.74 14.32
C LEU A 73 -3.35 -16.76 15.12
N ASN A 74 -2.25 -17.26 15.65
CA ASN A 74 -1.30 -16.36 16.27
C ASN A 74 -0.66 -15.44 15.23
N ASP A 75 -0.29 -14.24 15.67
CA ASP A 75 0.38 -13.28 14.81
C ASP A 75 1.60 -13.87 14.08
N GLY A 76 1.75 -13.49 12.80
CA GLY A 76 2.87 -13.93 11.98
C GLY A 76 2.75 -15.36 11.42
N THR A 77 1.64 -16.06 11.66
CA THR A 77 1.48 -17.45 11.19
C THR A 77 1.43 -17.52 9.67
N LYS A 78 2.14 -18.50 9.10
CA LYS A 78 2.06 -18.83 7.68
C LYS A 78 1.13 -20.03 7.44
N VAL A 79 0.23 -19.93 6.49
CA VAL A 79 -0.66 -21.01 6.03
C VAL A 79 -0.35 -21.31 4.57
N ILE A 80 -0.18 -22.58 4.21
CA ILE A 80 0.17 -23.03 2.86
C ILE A 80 -0.81 -24.12 2.45
N PHE A 81 -1.57 -23.89 1.37
CA PHE A 81 -2.38 -24.92 0.74
C PHE A 81 -1.52 -25.69 -0.28
N SER A 82 -1.55 -27.02 -0.19
CA SER A 82 -0.80 -27.94 -1.04
C SER A 82 -1.72 -29.05 -1.54
N GLY A 83 -1.56 -29.43 -2.81
CA GLY A 83 -2.43 -30.42 -3.45
C GLY A 83 -3.87 -29.94 -3.59
N GLU A 84 -4.84 -30.86 -3.48
CA GLU A 84 -6.26 -30.56 -3.66
C GLU A 84 -7.02 -30.58 -2.33
N THR A 85 -7.56 -29.43 -1.92
CA THR A 85 -8.49 -29.36 -0.78
C THR A 85 -9.92 -29.54 -1.29
N THR A 86 -10.68 -30.45 -0.68
CA THR A 86 -12.07 -30.76 -1.06
C THR A 86 -13.01 -30.64 0.14
N PHE A 87 -14.32 -30.58 -0.13
CA PHE A 87 -15.34 -30.38 0.89
C PHE A 87 -16.47 -31.40 0.74
N GLY A 88 -16.90 -32.01 1.85
CA GLY A 88 -18.05 -32.90 1.89
C GLY A 88 -19.35 -32.15 1.61
N TYR A 89 -20.31 -32.82 0.96
CA TYR A 89 -21.60 -32.24 0.61
C TYR A 89 -22.55 -32.14 1.80
N ALA A 90 -23.09 -30.95 2.03
CA ALA A 90 -24.20 -30.67 2.94
C ALA A 90 -24.93 -29.41 2.47
N GLU A 91 -26.24 -29.31 2.72
CA GLU A 91 -26.99 -28.07 2.50
C GLU A 91 -26.90 -27.19 3.76
N TRP A 92 -26.00 -26.21 3.76
CA TRP A 92 -25.71 -25.32 4.88
C TRP A 92 -25.09 -24.02 4.37
N SER A 93 -25.07 -22.98 5.19
CA SER A 93 -24.66 -21.63 4.75
C SER A 93 -23.14 -21.38 4.74
N GLY A 94 -22.33 -22.32 5.23
CA GLY A 94 -20.88 -22.16 5.30
C GLY A 94 -20.41 -21.30 6.49
N PRO A 95 -19.17 -20.79 6.46
CA PRO A 95 -18.22 -20.87 5.34
C PRO A 95 -17.51 -22.22 5.23
N LEU A 96 -17.03 -22.58 4.03
CA LEU A 96 -16.19 -23.75 3.81
C LEU A 96 -14.79 -23.58 4.46
N VAL A 97 -14.20 -22.39 4.35
CA VAL A 97 -12.89 -22.01 4.90
C VAL A 97 -13.03 -20.69 5.66
N SER A 98 -12.41 -20.57 6.83
CA SER A 98 -12.31 -19.29 7.54
C SER A 98 -10.92 -19.10 8.12
N ILE A 99 -10.29 -17.95 7.84
CA ILE A 99 -8.95 -17.61 8.32
C ILE A 99 -8.99 -16.21 8.95
N SER A 100 -8.44 -16.07 10.16
CA SER A 100 -8.34 -14.78 10.85
C SER A 100 -7.07 -14.70 11.71
N GLY A 101 -6.65 -13.47 12.01
CA GLY A 101 -5.44 -13.14 12.76
C GLY A 101 -4.71 -11.95 12.15
N THR A 102 -3.66 -11.48 12.81
CA THR A 102 -2.87 -10.33 12.35
C THR A 102 -1.53 -10.75 11.75
N ASN A 103 -1.07 -10.09 10.69
CA ASN A 103 0.21 -10.39 10.04
C ASN A 103 0.31 -11.85 9.56
N ILE A 104 -0.80 -12.41 9.10
CA ILE A 104 -0.90 -13.78 8.59
C ILE A 104 -0.49 -13.79 7.11
N THR A 105 0.23 -14.83 6.71
CA THR A 105 0.57 -15.07 5.29
C THR A 105 -0.08 -16.36 4.82
N VAL A 106 -1.02 -16.27 3.88
CA VAL A 106 -1.69 -17.42 3.26
C VAL A 106 -1.18 -17.57 1.83
N GLU A 107 -0.71 -18.77 1.48
CA GLU A 107 -0.15 -19.08 0.15
C GLU A 107 -0.76 -20.36 -0.42
N GLY A 108 -0.95 -20.40 -1.74
CA GLY A 108 -1.14 -21.63 -2.49
C GLY A 108 0.16 -22.10 -3.14
N GLU A 109 0.52 -23.37 -3.00
CA GLU A 109 1.59 -23.96 -3.80
C GLU A 109 1.19 -23.98 -5.29
N PRO A 110 2.17 -24.01 -6.22
CA PRO A 110 1.85 -24.16 -7.64
C PRO A 110 1.00 -25.41 -7.89
N SER A 111 -0.12 -25.26 -8.59
CA SER A 111 -1.11 -26.30 -8.87
C SER A 111 -1.95 -26.74 -7.66
N SER A 112 -1.82 -26.10 -6.49
CA SER A 112 -2.77 -26.30 -5.41
C SER A 112 -4.15 -25.76 -5.80
N ILE A 113 -5.20 -26.47 -5.43
CA ILE A 113 -6.59 -26.11 -5.76
C ILE A 113 -7.45 -26.32 -4.53
N LEU A 114 -8.30 -25.35 -4.22
CA LEU A 114 -9.41 -25.52 -3.29
C LEU A 114 -10.67 -25.74 -4.15
N ASN A 115 -11.10 -27.00 -4.25
CA ASN A 115 -12.18 -27.43 -5.12
C ASN A 115 -13.48 -27.56 -4.32
N GLY A 116 -14.39 -26.62 -4.52
CA GLY A 116 -15.72 -26.63 -3.90
C GLY A 116 -16.62 -27.73 -4.45
N ASP A 117 -16.37 -28.21 -5.68
CA ASP A 117 -17.25 -29.11 -6.43
C ASP A 117 -18.72 -28.64 -6.36
N GLY A 118 -18.90 -27.35 -6.69
CA GLY A 118 -20.11 -26.55 -6.53
C GLY A 118 -21.31 -27.07 -7.32
N ALA A 119 -21.09 -27.84 -8.38
CA ALA A 119 -22.13 -28.49 -9.18
C ALA A 119 -23.08 -29.38 -8.35
N ARG A 120 -22.63 -29.84 -7.18
CA ARG A 120 -23.49 -30.58 -6.23
C ARG A 120 -24.60 -29.72 -5.62
N TRP A 121 -24.44 -28.39 -5.60
CA TRP A 121 -25.40 -27.41 -5.09
C TRP A 121 -26.08 -26.59 -6.18
N TRP A 122 -25.41 -26.36 -7.31
CA TRP A 122 -25.91 -25.49 -8.37
C TRP A 122 -27.28 -25.95 -8.90
N ASP A 123 -28.25 -25.05 -8.79
CA ASP A 123 -29.66 -25.25 -9.14
C ASP A 123 -30.22 -24.06 -9.94
N GLY A 124 -29.34 -23.18 -10.42
CA GLY A 124 -29.68 -21.95 -11.13
C GLY A 124 -30.24 -20.83 -10.26
N GLN A 125 -30.40 -21.03 -8.95
CA GLN A 125 -31.00 -20.05 -8.03
C GLN A 125 -30.00 -19.41 -7.06
N GLY A 126 -28.79 -19.98 -6.94
CA GLY A 126 -27.71 -19.39 -6.15
C GLY A 126 -28.13 -19.14 -4.70
N SER A 127 -27.92 -17.93 -4.21
CA SER A 127 -28.33 -17.50 -2.87
C SER A 127 -29.75 -16.92 -2.80
N ASN A 128 -30.44 -16.77 -3.94
CA ASN A 128 -31.78 -16.20 -4.04
C ASN A 128 -32.89 -17.22 -3.76
N GLY A 129 -32.56 -18.52 -3.72
CA GLY A 129 -33.52 -19.60 -3.51
C GLY A 129 -32.91 -20.99 -3.69
N GLY A 130 -33.77 -22.01 -3.72
CA GLY A 130 -33.37 -23.41 -3.92
C GLY A 130 -32.72 -24.05 -2.69
N VAL A 131 -31.73 -24.91 -2.90
CA VAL A 131 -30.99 -25.56 -1.80
C VAL A 131 -30.10 -24.55 -1.09
N THR A 132 -29.87 -24.74 0.22
CA THR A 132 -28.94 -23.88 0.96
C THR A 132 -27.50 -24.21 0.56
N LYS A 133 -26.73 -23.19 0.18
CA LYS A 133 -25.38 -23.32 -0.39
C LYS A 133 -24.35 -22.64 0.50
N PRO A 134 -23.18 -23.26 0.75
CA PRO A 134 -22.20 -22.67 1.65
C PRO A 134 -21.38 -21.60 0.97
N LYS A 135 -21.18 -20.45 1.64
CA LYS A 135 -20.14 -19.49 1.25
C LYS A 135 -18.76 -20.14 1.30
N PHE A 136 -17.84 -19.71 0.45
CA PHE A 136 -16.55 -20.41 0.34
C PHE A 136 -15.56 -19.98 1.41
N PHE A 137 -15.06 -18.74 1.36
CA PHE A 137 -13.89 -18.30 2.11
C PHE A 137 -14.20 -17.02 2.91
N TYR A 138 -14.09 -17.09 4.23
CA TYR A 138 -14.16 -15.91 5.10
C TYR A 138 -12.75 -15.43 5.42
N ALA A 139 -12.41 -14.24 4.93
CA ALA A 139 -11.26 -13.44 5.32
C ALA A 139 -11.75 -12.30 6.22
N HIS A 140 -12.21 -12.69 7.42
CA HIS A 140 -12.77 -11.79 8.42
C HIS A 140 -11.75 -11.61 9.54
N HIS A 141 -11.47 -10.37 9.94
CA HIS A 141 -10.42 -10.04 10.91
C HIS A 141 -9.04 -10.65 10.52
N LEU A 142 -8.72 -10.61 9.23
CA LEU A 142 -7.45 -11.05 8.68
C LEU A 142 -6.58 -9.82 8.40
N ASP A 143 -6.23 -9.13 9.47
CA ASP A 143 -5.73 -7.76 9.41
C ASP A 143 -4.22 -7.71 9.14
N SER A 144 -3.77 -6.68 8.40
CA SER A 144 -2.37 -6.48 8.01
C SER A 144 -1.74 -7.76 7.44
N SER A 145 -2.51 -8.50 6.66
CA SER A 145 -2.20 -9.87 6.24
C SER A 145 -2.17 -9.99 4.72
N SER A 146 -1.82 -11.16 4.21
CA SER A 146 -1.85 -11.44 2.76
C SER A 146 -2.36 -12.83 2.40
N ILE A 147 -3.04 -12.92 1.25
CA ILE A 147 -3.44 -14.16 0.58
C ILE A 147 -2.85 -14.11 -0.83
N THR A 148 -2.01 -15.08 -1.19
CA THR A 148 -1.30 -15.08 -2.48
C THR A 148 -1.39 -16.43 -3.20
N GLY A 149 -1.69 -16.42 -4.50
CA GLY A 149 -1.57 -17.62 -5.34
C GLY A 149 -2.60 -18.71 -5.06
N ILE A 150 -3.75 -18.37 -4.48
CA ILE A 150 -4.84 -19.32 -4.24
C ILE A 150 -5.65 -19.52 -5.52
N THR A 151 -5.92 -20.77 -5.84
CA THR A 151 -6.87 -21.15 -6.91
C THR A 151 -8.11 -21.77 -6.28
N ILE A 152 -9.26 -21.13 -6.49
CA ILE A 152 -10.58 -21.67 -6.16
C ILE A 152 -11.18 -22.26 -7.43
N LYS A 153 -11.77 -23.45 -7.31
CA LYS A 153 -12.50 -24.09 -8.40
C LYS A 153 -13.90 -24.49 -7.96
N ASN A 154 -14.88 -24.21 -8.80
CA ASN A 154 -16.28 -24.59 -8.66
C ASN A 154 -16.85 -24.28 -7.27
N SER A 155 -16.91 -23.00 -6.91
CA SER A 155 -17.54 -22.53 -5.68
C SER A 155 -19.06 -22.79 -5.67
N PRO A 156 -19.68 -23.15 -4.53
CA PRO A 156 -21.14 -23.33 -4.49
C PRO A 156 -21.94 -22.05 -4.72
N VAL A 157 -21.44 -20.91 -4.21
CA VAL A 157 -21.92 -19.52 -4.29
C VAL A 157 -20.71 -18.60 -4.03
N HIS A 158 -20.90 -17.36 -3.57
CA HIS A 158 -19.86 -16.37 -3.20
C HIS A 158 -18.56 -16.97 -2.63
N VAL A 159 -17.44 -16.52 -3.19
CA VAL A 159 -16.09 -17.00 -2.91
C VAL A 159 -15.49 -16.29 -1.70
N PHE A 160 -14.86 -15.12 -1.89
CA PHE A 160 -14.21 -14.40 -0.81
C PHE A 160 -15.16 -13.38 -0.19
N SER A 161 -15.55 -13.62 1.07
CA SER A 161 -16.13 -12.58 1.92
C SER A 161 -15.01 -11.90 2.70
N VAL A 162 -14.77 -10.62 2.41
CA VAL A 162 -13.69 -9.81 2.96
C VAL A 162 -14.25 -8.78 3.93
N GLN A 163 -13.84 -8.90 5.19
CA GLN A 163 -14.12 -7.97 6.29
C GLN A 163 -12.83 -7.82 7.11
N SER A 164 -11.86 -7.07 6.57
CA SER A 164 -10.50 -6.98 7.12
C SER A 164 -9.84 -5.64 6.83
N ASP A 165 -8.84 -5.29 7.64
CA ASP A 165 -8.06 -4.07 7.50
C ASP A 165 -6.66 -4.33 6.95
N GLY A 166 -6.26 -3.64 5.88
CA GLY A 166 -4.93 -3.75 5.28
C GLY A 166 -4.63 -5.13 4.68
N LEU A 167 -5.65 -5.87 4.25
CA LEU A 167 -5.51 -7.19 3.63
C LEU A 167 -5.10 -7.08 2.15
N ILE A 168 -4.07 -7.82 1.76
CA ILE A 168 -3.63 -7.93 0.36
C ILE A 168 -4.01 -9.30 -0.20
N LEU A 169 -4.86 -9.34 -1.22
CA LEU A 169 -5.15 -10.51 -2.03
C LEU A 169 -4.43 -10.38 -3.38
N ARG A 170 -3.55 -11.32 -3.71
CA ARG A 170 -2.71 -11.24 -4.92
C ARG A 170 -2.68 -12.55 -5.70
N ASP A 171 -2.70 -12.44 -7.03
CA ASP A 171 -2.55 -13.58 -7.95
C ASP A 171 -3.59 -14.68 -7.66
N ILE A 172 -4.82 -14.27 -7.32
CA ILE A 172 -5.93 -15.17 -7.00
C ILE A 172 -6.61 -15.61 -8.30
N THR A 173 -6.90 -16.90 -8.43
CA THR A 173 -7.70 -17.44 -9.54
C THR A 173 -9.01 -18.00 -9.00
N VAL A 174 -10.14 -17.54 -9.55
CA VAL A 174 -11.47 -18.12 -9.36
C VAL A 174 -11.91 -18.72 -10.68
N GLU A 175 -12.03 -20.04 -10.73
CA GLU A 175 -12.40 -20.79 -11.93
C GLU A 175 -13.71 -21.55 -11.69
N ASP A 176 -14.82 -20.85 -11.94
CA ASP A 176 -16.18 -21.35 -11.81
C ASP A 176 -16.88 -21.47 -13.18
N ALA A 177 -16.14 -21.49 -14.31
CA ALA A 177 -16.74 -21.52 -15.65
C ALA A 177 -17.64 -22.75 -15.90
N ASP A 178 -17.45 -23.85 -15.16
CA ASP A 178 -18.37 -24.99 -15.20
C ASP A 178 -19.82 -24.58 -14.86
N GLY A 179 -19.97 -23.58 -13.99
CA GLY A 179 -21.24 -22.99 -13.57
C GLY A 179 -22.07 -22.42 -14.72
N ASP A 180 -21.44 -21.95 -15.80
CA ASP A 180 -22.11 -21.40 -16.98
C ASP A 180 -23.10 -22.41 -17.60
N THR A 181 -22.76 -23.71 -17.51
CA THR A 181 -23.56 -24.80 -18.09
C THR A 181 -24.23 -25.69 -17.05
N GLN A 182 -23.81 -25.59 -15.79
CA GLN A 182 -24.25 -26.46 -14.69
C GLN A 182 -25.12 -25.73 -13.66
N GLY A 183 -25.47 -24.46 -13.90
CA GLY A 183 -26.42 -23.71 -13.07
C GLY A 183 -25.79 -22.93 -11.92
N GLY A 184 -24.52 -22.54 -12.06
CA GLY A 184 -23.85 -21.61 -11.15
C GLY A 184 -24.57 -20.26 -11.16
N HIS A 185 -24.78 -19.69 -9.97
CA HIS A 185 -25.46 -18.41 -9.77
C HIS A 185 -25.05 -17.81 -8.42
N ASN A 186 -24.87 -16.49 -8.34
CA ASN A 186 -24.27 -15.79 -7.19
C ASN A 186 -22.90 -16.37 -6.79
N THR A 187 -22.04 -16.60 -7.77
CA THR A 187 -20.65 -17.09 -7.62
C THR A 187 -19.66 -15.92 -7.57
N ASP A 188 -20.01 -14.87 -6.83
CA ASP A 188 -19.23 -13.64 -6.66
C ASP A 188 -17.79 -13.94 -6.23
N ALA A 189 -16.80 -13.31 -6.85
CA ALA A 189 -15.40 -13.62 -6.52
C ALA A 189 -14.92 -12.91 -5.26
N PHE A 190 -15.14 -11.59 -5.16
CA PHE A 190 -14.71 -10.78 -4.02
C PHE A 190 -15.84 -9.87 -3.54
N ASP A 191 -16.43 -10.22 -2.39
CA ASP A 191 -17.36 -9.38 -1.65
C ASP A 191 -16.60 -8.62 -0.56
N VAL A 192 -16.45 -7.30 -0.72
CA VAL A 192 -15.81 -6.44 0.27
C VAL A 192 -16.88 -5.69 1.06
N GLY A 193 -16.79 -5.75 2.38
CA GLY A 193 -17.63 -4.99 3.31
C GLY A 193 -16.85 -4.68 4.57
N GLU A 194 -17.21 -3.61 5.29
CA GLU A 194 -16.67 -3.29 6.62
C GLU A 194 -15.13 -3.41 6.68
N SER A 195 -14.46 -2.87 5.66
CA SER A 195 -13.02 -3.09 5.42
C SER A 195 -12.32 -1.79 5.09
N THR A 196 -11.03 -1.71 5.43
CA THR A 196 -10.15 -0.60 5.04
C THR A 196 -8.86 -1.10 4.38
N GLY A 197 -8.32 -0.37 3.40
CA GLY A 197 -7.01 -0.69 2.81
C GLY A 197 -6.88 -2.04 2.11
N VAL A 198 -8.00 -2.65 1.69
CA VAL A 198 -7.99 -3.92 0.96
C VAL A 198 -7.41 -3.73 -0.44
N GLN A 199 -6.44 -4.56 -0.82
CA GLN A 199 -5.83 -4.55 -2.15
C GLN A 199 -6.02 -5.90 -2.83
N ILE A 200 -6.74 -5.92 -3.95
CA ILE A 200 -6.93 -7.09 -4.81
C ILE A 200 -6.15 -6.86 -6.10
N LEU A 201 -5.11 -7.67 -6.31
CA LEU A 201 -4.13 -7.45 -7.37
C LEU A 201 -4.00 -8.71 -8.25
N ASN A 202 -4.00 -8.50 -9.57
CA ASN A 202 -3.77 -9.56 -10.56
C ASN A 202 -4.77 -10.74 -10.47
N ALA A 203 -6.02 -10.47 -10.10
CA ALA A 203 -7.03 -11.52 -10.00
C ALA A 203 -7.45 -12.00 -11.40
N VAL A 204 -7.67 -13.31 -11.54
CA VAL A 204 -8.27 -13.92 -12.73
C VAL A 204 -9.57 -14.61 -12.31
N VAL A 205 -10.70 -14.15 -12.84
CA VAL A 205 -12.03 -14.58 -12.42
C VAL A 205 -12.84 -15.05 -13.63
N ARG A 206 -13.38 -16.26 -13.53
CA ARG A 206 -14.43 -16.80 -14.40
C ARG A 206 -15.59 -17.26 -13.53
N ASN A 207 -16.72 -16.57 -13.58
CA ASN A 207 -17.86 -16.84 -12.73
C ASN A 207 -19.18 -16.38 -13.38
N GLN A 208 -20.28 -16.39 -12.61
CA GLN A 208 -21.64 -16.07 -13.06
C GLN A 208 -22.25 -14.88 -12.30
N ASP A 209 -21.45 -14.16 -11.51
CA ASP A 209 -21.89 -12.95 -10.81
C ASP A 209 -20.74 -11.93 -10.67
N ASP A 210 -20.76 -11.02 -9.70
CA ASP A 210 -19.76 -9.96 -9.62
C ASP A 210 -18.32 -10.48 -9.54
N CYS A 211 -17.45 -9.89 -10.36
CA CYS A 211 -16.01 -10.09 -10.23
C CYS A 211 -15.49 -9.39 -8.98
N LEU A 212 -16.08 -8.25 -8.65
CA LEU A 212 -15.87 -7.50 -7.42
C LEU A 212 -17.20 -6.86 -7.03
N ALA A 213 -17.58 -6.96 -5.76
CA ALA A 213 -18.68 -6.22 -5.16
C ALA A 213 -18.20 -5.52 -3.89
N VAL A 214 -17.99 -4.19 -3.97
CA VAL A 214 -17.68 -3.38 -2.78
C VAL A 214 -18.98 -2.87 -2.17
N ASN A 215 -19.49 -3.59 -1.16
CA ASN A 215 -20.75 -3.30 -0.49
C ASN A 215 -20.63 -2.17 0.53
N SER A 216 -19.50 -2.14 1.24
CA SER A 216 -19.12 -1.07 2.18
C SER A 216 -17.61 -1.10 2.42
N GLY A 217 -17.11 -0.07 3.07
CA GLY A 217 -15.70 0.13 3.34
C GLY A 217 -15.29 1.55 3.06
N GLU A 218 -14.64 2.16 4.03
CA GLU A 218 -14.13 3.51 3.91
C GLU A 218 -12.72 3.59 4.45
N SER A 219 -11.87 4.35 3.76
CA SER A 219 -10.59 4.72 4.36
C SER A 219 -10.18 6.12 3.95
N VAL A 220 -9.75 6.89 4.94
CA VAL A 220 -9.08 8.18 4.74
C VAL A 220 -7.58 7.98 4.49
N PHE A 221 -7.07 6.75 4.66
CA PHE A 221 -5.64 6.44 4.79
C PHE A 221 -5.15 5.45 3.71
N GLN A 222 -5.92 4.42 3.38
CA GLN A 222 -5.55 3.40 2.41
C GLN A 222 -6.75 2.99 1.56
N ASN A 223 -6.68 3.29 0.27
CA ASN A 223 -7.76 3.05 -0.68
C ASN A 223 -8.10 1.55 -0.72
N ILE A 224 -9.37 1.22 -0.93
CA ILE A 224 -9.70 -0.10 -1.47
C ILE A 224 -9.27 -0.10 -2.93
N VAL A 225 -8.42 -1.05 -3.33
CA VAL A 225 -7.86 -1.11 -4.69
C VAL A 225 -8.17 -2.45 -5.33
N PHE A 226 -8.70 -2.41 -6.54
CA PHE A 226 -8.70 -3.55 -7.46
C PHE A 226 -7.89 -3.17 -8.70
N SER A 227 -6.82 -3.90 -8.99
CA SER A 227 -5.92 -3.56 -10.09
C SER A 227 -5.45 -4.78 -10.87
N ASN A 228 -5.29 -4.58 -12.18
CA ASN A 228 -4.75 -5.56 -13.12
C ASN A 228 -5.55 -6.87 -13.14
N GLY A 229 -6.87 -6.80 -12.95
CA GLY A 229 -7.74 -7.97 -12.95
C GLY A 229 -8.23 -8.37 -14.34
N THR A 230 -8.53 -9.66 -14.51
CA THR A 230 -9.19 -10.22 -15.69
C THR A 230 -10.48 -10.89 -15.25
N CYS A 231 -11.61 -10.31 -15.62
CA CYS A 231 -12.94 -10.80 -15.29
C CYS A 231 -13.64 -11.34 -16.54
N SER A 232 -14.28 -12.51 -16.43
CA SER A 232 -15.12 -13.01 -17.51
C SER A 232 -16.31 -13.84 -17.04
N GLY A 233 -17.38 -13.89 -17.83
CA GLY A 233 -18.61 -14.65 -17.54
C GLY A 233 -19.60 -13.91 -16.64
N GLY A 234 -19.09 -13.20 -15.63
CA GLY A 234 -19.88 -12.66 -14.53
C GLY A 234 -20.59 -11.33 -14.79
N HIS A 235 -20.73 -10.52 -13.75
CA HIS A 235 -21.52 -9.27 -13.75
C HIS A 235 -20.70 -7.97 -13.69
N GLY A 236 -19.37 -8.08 -13.81
CA GLY A 236 -18.48 -6.92 -13.93
C GLY A 236 -17.81 -6.51 -12.61
N LEU A 237 -17.31 -5.27 -12.58
CA LEU A 237 -16.64 -4.68 -11.42
C LEU A 237 -17.57 -3.67 -10.76
N SER A 238 -18.18 -4.08 -9.65
CA SER A 238 -19.31 -3.39 -9.02
C SER A 238 -18.95 -2.68 -7.72
N ILE A 239 -19.45 -1.46 -7.57
CA ILE A 239 -19.74 -0.88 -6.26
C ILE A 239 -21.18 -1.23 -5.88
N GLY A 240 -21.35 -1.77 -4.69
CA GLY A 240 -22.62 -2.13 -4.10
C GLY A 240 -23.07 -3.58 -4.33
N SER A 241 -24.31 -3.92 -4.00
CA SER A 241 -25.39 -2.96 -3.71
C SER A 241 -25.16 -2.21 -2.40
N VAL A 242 -25.12 -0.87 -2.41
CA VAL A 242 -24.90 -0.05 -1.20
C VAL A 242 -26.25 0.35 -0.61
N GLY A 243 -26.45 0.14 0.70
CA GLY A 243 -27.72 0.38 1.39
C GLY A 243 -28.31 -0.89 2.02
N GLY A 244 -29.10 -0.73 3.09
CA GLY A 244 -29.81 -1.84 3.75
C GLY A 244 -28.95 -2.77 4.61
N ARG A 245 -27.72 -2.39 4.93
CA ARG A 245 -26.78 -3.12 5.82
C ARG A 245 -26.43 -2.31 7.07
N ASP A 246 -25.64 -2.89 7.96
CA ASP A 246 -25.09 -2.19 9.13
C ASP A 246 -24.13 -1.06 8.71
N ASP A 247 -23.28 -1.32 7.71
CA ASP A 247 -22.46 -0.32 7.03
C ASP A 247 -22.91 -0.10 5.57
N ASN A 248 -23.15 1.15 5.21
CA ASN A 248 -23.61 1.58 3.89
C ASN A 248 -22.72 2.70 3.32
N THR A 249 -21.47 2.78 3.77
CA THR A 249 -20.51 3.78 3.34
C THR A 249 -19.46 3.12 2.46
N VAL A 250 -19.32 3.63 1.23
CA VAL A 250 -18.23 3.31 0.32
C VAL A 250 -17.44 4.58 0.06
N LYS A 251 -16.14 4.57 0.38
CA LYS A 251 -15.30 5.74 0.19
C LYS A 251 -13.89 5.38 -0.25
N ASN A 252 -13.36 6.15 -1.19
CA ASN A 252 -11.96 6.08 -1.63
C ASN A 252 -11.62 4.69 -2.20
N VAL A 253 -12.28 4.36 -3.30
CA VAL A 253 -12.12 3.09 -4.03
C VAL A 253 -11.50 3.36 -5.39
N THR A 254 -10.46 2.61 -5.74
CA THR A 254 -9.82 2.66 -7.06
C THR A 254 -9.91 1.30 -7.75
N ILE A 255 -10.55 1.25 -8.90
CA ILE A 255 -10.65 0.08 -9.77
C ILE A 255 -9.95 0.42 -11.08
N GLN A 256 -8.84 -0.25 -11.40
CA GLN A 256 -8.00 0.17 -12.52
C GLN A 256 -7.32 -0.95 -13.30
N ASP A 257 -6.87 -0.60 -14.51
CA ASP A 257 -5.99 -1.42 -15.36
C ASP A 257 -6.53 -2.84 -15.61
N SER A 258 -7.85 -2.97 -15.70
CA SER A 258 -8.53 -4.27 -15.68
C SER A 258 -9.29 -4.53 -16.97
N SER A 259 -9.53 -5.81 -17.27
CA SER A 259 -10.33 -6.24 -18.40
C SER A 259 -11.56 -7.02 -17.97
N ILE A 260 -12.67 -6.76 -18.63
CA ILE A 260 -13.96 -7.41 -18.39
C ILE A 260 -14.46 -7.93 -19.73
N SER A 261 -14.78 -9.21 -19.82
CA SER A 261 -15.20 -9.84 -21.06
C SER A 261 -16.37 -10.80 -20.89
N ASN A 262 -17.23 -10.94 -21.90
CA ASN A 262 -18.33 -11.90 -21.88
C ASN A 262 -19.13 -11.82 -20.56
N SER A 263 -19.39 -10.62 -20.09
CA SER A 263 -19.99 -10.35 -18.79
C SER A 263 -21.26 -9.54 -18.98
N GLN A 264 -22.18 -9.62 -18.03
CA GLN A 264 -23.41 -8.84 -18.06
C GLN A 264 -23.11 -7.34 -18.13
N ASN A 265 -22.21 -6.87 -17.26
CA ASN A 265 -21.85 -5.46 -17.17
C ASN A 265 -20.34 -5.29 -17.20
N GLY A 266 -19.91 -4.10 -17.62
CA GLY A 266 -18.54 -3.64 -17.43
C GLY A 266 -18.38 -2.99 -16.06
N VAL A 267 -18.47 -1.66 -16.04
CA VAL A 267 -18.45 -0.85 -14.81
C VAL A 267 -19.85 -0.77 -14.24
N ARG A 268 -20.01 -1.02 -12.93
CA ARG A 268 -21.31 -0.97 -12.27
C ARG A 268 -21.28 -0.25 -10.92
N ILE A 269 -22.27 0.60 -10.66
CA ILE A 269 -22.57 1.12 -9.32
C ILE A 269 -24.07 0.94 -9.09
N LYS A 270 -24.43 0.20 -8.04
CA LYS A 270 -25.81 -0.11 -7.67
C LYS A 270 -26.08 0.31 -6.24
N THR A 271 -27.10 1.14 -6.01
CA THR A 271 -27.55 1.51 -4.65
C THR A 271 -28.97 1.02 -4.41
N VAL A 272 -29.23 0.57 -3.18
CA VAL A 272 -30.51 -0.05 -2.81
C VAL A 272 -31.62 1.01 -2.78
N TYR A 273 -32.76 0.68 -3.38
CA TYR A 273 -33.98 1.49 -3.38
C TYR A 273 -34.43 1.80 -1.94
N ASP A 274 -34.73 3.07 -1.67
CA ASP A 274 -35.22 3.60 -0.38
C ASP A 274 -34.25 3.38 0.81
N ALA A 275 -32.98 3.06 0.53
CA ALA A 275 -31.95 2.92 1.54
C ALA A 275 -31.20 4.23 1.80
N THR A 276 -30.41 4.25 2.88
CA THR A 276 -29.53 5.37 3.25
C THR A 276 -28.07 4.95 3.22
N GLY A 277 -27.18 5.82 2.76
CA GLY A 277 -25.74 5.55 2.71
C GLY A 277 -24.97 6.57 1.88
N SER A 278 -23.72 6.26 1.55
CA SER A 278 -22.94 7.10 0.63
C SER A 278 -21.92 6.30 -0.17
N VAL A 279 -21.70 6.74 -1.40
CA VAL A 279 -20.64 6.30 -2.31
C VAL A 279 -19.86 7.54 -2.71
N SER A 280 -18.59 7.65 -2.32
CA SER A 280 -17.80 8.84 -2.62
C SER A 280 -16.36 8.53 -2.99
N GLN A 281 -15.75 9.39 -3.83
CA GLN A 281 -14.33 9.27 -4.22
C GLN A 281 -14.01 7.91 -4.85
N VAL A 282 -14.90 7.45 -5.73
CA VAL A 282 -14.70 6.21 -6.50
C VAL A 282 -14.05 6.54 -7.83
N THR A 283 -13.03 5.78 -8.22
CA THR A 283 -12.37 5.92 -9.53
C THR A 283 -12.38 4.59 -10.27
N TYR A 284 -12.91 4.60 -11.49
CA TYR A 284 -12.65 3.58 -12.50
C TYR A 284 -11.69 4.14 -13.54
N SER A 285 -10.55 3.48 -13.78
CA SER A 285 -9.59 3.95 -14.78
C SER A 285 -8.92 2.88 -15.61
N ASN A 286 -8.76 3.12 -16.91
CA ASN A 286 -8.15 2.16 -17.85
C ASN A 286 -8.83 0.78 -17.79
N ILE A 287 -10.15 0.76 -18.02
CA ILE A 287 -10.96 -0.46 -18.03
C ILE A 287 -11.25 -0.84 -19.47
N LYS A 288 -10.93 -2.08 -19.83
CA LYS A 288 -11.16 -2.64 -21.18
C LYS A 288 -12.35 -3.58 -21.16
N LEU A 289 -13.31 -3.32 -22.02
CA LEU A 289 -14.54 -4.09 -22.17
C LEU A 289 -14.52 -4.89 -23.47
N SER A 290 -15.04 -6.11 -23.43
CA SER A 290 -15.23 -6.93 -24.63
C SER A 290 -16.49 -7.78 -24.51
N ASN A 291 -17.39 -7.66 -25.49
CA ASN A 291 -18.60 -8.48 -25.54
C ASN A 291 -19.44 -8.43 -24.24
N ILE A 292 -19.70 -7.23 -23.75
CA ILE A 292 -20.59 -7.02 -22.60
C ILE A 292 -22.05 -7.12 -23.03
N THR A 293 -22.88 -7.91 -22.34
CA THR A 293 -24.21 -8.28 -22.85
C THR A 293 -25.33 -7.29 -22.50
N ASP A 294 -25.23 -6.59 -21.37
CA ASP A 294 -26.31 -5.70 -20.92
C ASP A 294 -25.84 -4.25 -20.86
N TYR A 295 -24.85 -3.93 -20.02
CA TYR A 295 -24.41 -2.54 -19.81
C TYR A 295 -22.89 -2.37 -19.80
N GLY A 296 -22.35 -1.59 -20.74
CA GLY A 296 -20.93 -1.21 -20.71
C GLY A 296 -20.58 -0.46 -19.41
N ILE A 297 -21.36 0.57 -19.09
CA ILE A 297 -21.36 1.25 -17.79
C ILE A 297 -22.80 1.38 -17.29
N VAL A 298 -23.07 0.98 -16.06
CA VAL A 298 -24.36 1.18 -15.40
C VAL A 298 -24.19 1.82 -14.01
N ILE A 299 -24.90 2.91 -13.76
CA ILE A 299 -24.96 3.56 -12.45
C ILE A 299 -26.42 3.81 -12.11
N GLU A 300 -26.95 3.11 -11.12
CA GLU A 300 -28.38 3.09 -10.83
C GLU A 300 -28.70 3.09 -9.33
N GLN A 301 -29.78 3.77 -8.95
CA GLN A 301 -30.17 4.01 -7.55
C GLN A 301 -31.56 3.46 -7.18
N ASP A 302 -31.95 2.39 -7.85
CA ASP A 302 -33.29 1.81 -7.85
C ASP A 302 -33.26 0.29 -7.60
N TYR A 303 -32.17 -0.24 -7.04
CA TYR A 303 -31.94 -1.68 -6.91
C TYR A 303 -32.73 -2.29 -5.74
N GLU A 304 -33.55 -3.30 -5.98
CA GLU A 304 -34.35 -3.99 -4.96
C GLU A 304 -34.34 -5.51 -5.18
N ASN A 305 -34.00 -6.30 -4.15
CA ASN A 305 -34.06 -7.77 -4.16
C ASN A 305 -33.42 -8.43 -5.40
N GLY A 306 -32.28 -7.92 -5.86
CA GLY A 306 -31.55 -8.46 -7.02
C GLY A 306 -32.03 -7.94 -8.37
N SER A 307 -32.92 -6.95 -8.43
CA SER A 307 -33.42 -6.37 -9.68
C SER A 307 -33.67 -4.86 -9.60
N PRO A 308 -33.49 -4.09 -10.68
CA PRO A 308 -33.85 -2.67 -10.71
C PRO A 308 -35.37 -2.47 -10.74
N THR A 309 -35.88 -1.47 -10.01
CA THR A 309 -37.32 -1.10 -9.98
C THR A 309 -37.71 -0.15 -11.11
N GLY A 310 -36.75 0.54 -11.71
CA GLY A 310 -36.92 1.60 -12.68
C GLY A 310 -37.12 3.00 -12.08
N GLU A 311 -37.25 3.12 -10.76
CA GLU A 311 -37.56 4.36 -10.05
C GLU A 311 -36.47 4.67 -9.01
N PRO A 312 -35.53 5.59 -9.28
CA PRO A 312 -34.42 5.83 -8.37
C PRO A 312 -34.84 6.61 -7.12
N THR A 313 -34.15 6.33 -6.02
CA THR A 313 -34.26 7.10 -4.76
C THR A 313 -32.96 7.86 -4.49
N ASN A 314 -32.98 8.80 -3.53
CA ASN A 314 -31.86 9.71 -3.27
C ASN A 314 -31.27 9.58 -1.86
N GLY A 315 -31.62 8.53 -1.10
CA GLY A 315 -31.10 8.30 0.25
C GLY A 315 -29.64 7.85 0.31
N VAL A 316 -29.12 7.29 -0.79
CA VAL A 316 -27.68 7.01 -0.97
C VAL A 316 -27.10 8.05 -1.90
N SER A 317 -26.13 8.84 -1.45
CA SER A 317 -25.46 9.83 -2.34
C SER A 317 -24.31 9.19 -3.12
N ILE A 318 -24.15 9.51 -4.40
CA ILE A 318 -22.99 9.13 -5.23
C ILE A 318 -22.23 10.40 -5.65
N THR A 319 -21.12 10.70 -4.98
CA THR A 319 -20.36 11.93 -5.21
C THR A 319 -18.90 11.66 -5.61
N ASP A 320 -18.28 12.64 -6.29
CA ASP A 320 -16.84 12.59 -6.63
C ASP A 320 -16.43 11.30 -7.39
N LEU A 321 -17.32 10.80 -8.25
CA LEU A 321 -17.05 9.66 -9.12
C LEU A 321 -16.16 10.07 -10.29
N THR A 322 -15.10 9.33 -10.54
CA THR A 322 -14.24 9.49 -11.72
C THR A 322 -14.31 8.27 -12.61
N ILE A 323 -14.71 8.44 -13.85
CA ILE A 323 -14.63 7.45 -14.92
C ILE A 323 -13.60 7.95 -15.95
N ASN A 324 -12.46 7.27 -16.07
CA ASN A 324 -11.37 7.71 -16.93
C ASN A 324 -10.78 6.57 -17.78
N GLY A 325 -11.04 6.55 -19.09
CA GLY A 325 -10.45 5.53 -19.96
C GLY A 325 -11.20 4.19 -19.88
N VAL A 326 -12.53 4.20 -19.99
CA VAL A 326 -13.34 2.99 -20.14
C VAL A 326 -13.62 2.77 -21.62
N THR A 327 -13.02 1.74 -22.20
CA THR A 327 -13.03 1.54 -23.65
C THR A 327 -13.38 0.11 -24.03
N GLY A 328 -13.90 -0.12 -25.23
CA GLY A 328 -14.12 -1.47 -25.74
C GLY A 328 -15.43 -1.66 -26.46
N SER A 329 -16.00 -2.86 -26.36
CA SER A 329 -17.23 -3.24 -27.06
C SER A 329 -18.30 -3.84 -26.14
N VAL A 330 -19.55 -3.53 -26.47
CA VAL A 330 -20.75 -4.19 -25.93
C VAL A 330 -21.44 -4.95 -27.07
N ALA A 331 -22.28 -5.94 -26.74
CA ALA A 331 -23.09 -6.69 -27.69
C ALA A 331 -24.14 -5.79 -28.39
N ASP A 332 -24.69 -6.24 -29.52
CA ASP A 332 -25.57 -5.41 -30.37
C ASP A 332 -26.88 -4.97 -29.69
N ASP A 333 -27.40 -5.78 -28.76
CA ASP A 333 -28.61 -5.51 -28.00
C ASP A 333 -28.36 -4.78 -26.68
N ALA A 334 -27.11 -4.79 -26.19
CA ALA A 334 -26.63 -4.12 -25.00
C ALA A 334 -26.72 -2.59 -25.09
N THR A 335 -26.59 -1.92 -23.94
CA THR A 335 -26.54 -0.47 -23.80
C THR A 335 -25.13 -0.04 -23.40
N ARG A 336 -24.58 0.97 -24.10
CA ARG A 336 -23.22 1.44 -23.81
C ARG A 336 -23.08 2.03 -22.41
N VAL A 337 -23.98 2.94 -22.06
CA VAL A 337 -23.98 3.67 -20.78
C VAL A 337 -25.42 3.86 -20.33
N TYR A 338 -25.73 3.47 -19.09
CA TYR A 338 -27.02 3.69 -18.43
C TYR A 338 -26.80 4.40 -17.09
N ILE A 339 -27.48 5.52 -16.88
CA ILE A 339 -27.37 6.31 -15.63
C ILE A 339 -28.78 6.65 -15.17
N LEU A 340 -29.13 6.17 -13.98
CA LEU A 340 -30.41 6.37 -13.32
C LEU A 340 -30.18 6.86 -11.88
N CYS A 341 -30.10 8.19 -11.72
CA CYS A 341 -29.85 8.84 -10.43
C CYS A 341 -31.13 9.38 -9.81
N GLY A 342 -31.22 9.27 -8.48
CA GLY A 342 -32.22 9.98 -7.68
C GLY A 342 -32.05 11.49 -7.80
N ASP A 343 -33.08 12.24 -7.41
CA ASP A 343 -33.01 13.70 -7.46
C ASP A 343 -31.98 14.25 -6.45
N GLY A 344 -30.99 14.98 -6.97
CA GLY A 344 -29.90 15.58 -6.17
C GLY A 344 -28.88 14.61 -5.55
N SER A 345 -28.97 13.30 -5.81
CA SER A 345 -28.08 12.31 -5.16
C SER A 345 -26.80 12.02 -5.92
N CYS A 346 -26.65 12.45 -7.17
CA CYS A 346 -25.45 12.23 -7.98
C CYS A 346 -24.76 13.56 -8.34
N GLU A 347 -23.57 13.81 -7.79
CA GLU A 347 -22.89 15.11 -7.93
C GLU A 347 -21.36 14.99 -8.13
N ASN A 348 -20.74 16.00 -8.75
CA ASN A 348 -19.29 16.13 -8.90
C ASN A 348 -18.59 14.99 -9.65
N TRP A 349 -19.21 14.50 -10.73
CA TRP A 349 -18.60 13.43 -11.53
C TRP A 349 -17.61 13.96 -12.57
N THR A 350 -16.51 13.23 -12.74
CA THR A 350 -15.54 13.42 -13.83
C THR A 350 -15.65 12.26 -14.80
N TRP A 351 -15.76 12.57 -16.09
CA TRP A 351 -15.97 11.57 -17.14
C TRP A 351 -15.06 11.88 -18.34
N GLU A 352 -14.06 11.04 -18.56
CA GLU A 352 -13.04 11.22 -19.61
C GLU A 352 -12.67 9.88 -20.26
N GLY A 353 -12.29 9.90 -21.55
CA GLY A 353 -11.75 8.72 -22.22
C GLY A 353 -12.72 7.53 -22.32
N VAL A 354 -14.04 7.78 -22.29
CA VAL A 354 -15.03 6.72 -22.47
C VAL A 354 -15.33 6.53 -23.95
N ASP A 355 -14.92 5.38 -24.49
CA ASP A 355 -15.10 5.00 -25.88
C ASP A 355 -15.59 3.54 -25.98
N ILE A 356 -16.91 3.39 -25.88
CA ILE A 356 -17.58 2.09 -25.91
C ILE A 356 -18.34 1.97 -27.23
N THR A 357 -18.04 0.93 -27.99
CA THR A 357 -18.58 0.65 -29.32
C THR A 357 -19.54 -0.53 -29.31
N GLY A 358 -20.28 -0.75 -30.41
CA GLY A 358 -21.37 -1.73 -30.45
C GLY A 358 -22.63 -1.23 -29.73
N GLY A 359 -23.63 -2.09 -29.56
CA GLY A 359 -24.85 -1.82 -28.80
C GLY A 359 -25.61 -0.54 -29.17
N LYS A 360 -26.51 -0.15 -28.25
CA LYS A 360 -27.40 1.00 -28.37
C LYS A 360 -26.95 2.14 -27.44
N GLU A 361 -27.28 3.37 -27.83
CA GLU A 361 -27.26 4.49 -26.91
C GLU A 361 -28.48 4.42 -25.98
N SER A 362 -28.29 4.73 -24.70
CA SER A 362 -29.42 4.81 -23.76
C SER A 362 -30.35 5.97 -24.14
N GLY A 363 -31.67 5.70 -24.13
CA GLY A 363 -32.71 6.73 -24.18
C GLY A 363 -33.07 7.35 -22.82
N LYS A 364 -32.45 6.88 -21.72
CA LYS A 364 -32.69 7.32 -20.35
C LYS A 364 -31.39 7.79 -19.71
N TYR A 365 -31.26 9.10 -19.55
CA TYR A 365 -30.29 9.76 -18.67
C TYR A 365 -31.12 10.64 -17.72
N ILE A 366 -31.50 10.11 -16.57
CA ILE A 366 -32.29 10.87 -15.58
C ILE A 366 -31.31 11.45 -14.55
N ASN A 367 -31.37 12.77 -14.35
CA ASN A 367 -30.52 13.51 -13.40
C ASN A 367 -29.01 13.28 -13.57
N LYS A 368 -28.54 13.11 -14.83
CA LYS A 368 -27.11 13.10 -15.11
C LYS A 368 -26.49 14.42 -14.62
N PRO A 369 -25.53 14.41 -13.69
CA PRO A 369 -24.89 15.64 -13.26
C PRO A 369 -24.27 16.35 -14.47
N PRO A 370 -24.28 17.70 -14.50
CA PRO A 370 -23.62 18.45 -15.57
C PRO A 370 -22.17 17.99 -15.67
N THR A 371 -21.83 17.33 -16.76
CA THR A 371 -20.46 16.92 -17.02
C THR A 371 -19.65 18.18 -17.24
N THR A 372 -18.84 18.58 -16.28
CA THR A 372 -17.79 19.55 -16.56
C THR A 372 -16.87 18.93 -17.61
N PRO A 373 -16.64 19.58 -18.76
CA PRO A 373 -15.51 19.23 -19.61
C PRO A 373 -14.31 19.21 -18.67
N TYR A 374 -13.49 18.16 -18.76
CA TYR A 374 -12.26 18.10 -18.00
C TYR A 374 -11.46 19.38 -18.24
N LYS A 375 -11.56 20.32 -17.29
CA LYS A 375 -10.66 21.45 -17.16
C LYS A 375 -9.69 20.97 -16.11
N PRO A 376 -8.44 20.64 -16.47
CA PRO A 376 -7.50 20.24 -15.47
C PRO A 376 -7.33 21.40 -14.49
N LYS A 377 -7.86 21.26 -13.28
CA LYS A 377 -7.07 21.61 -12.09
C LYS A 377 -6.26 20.38 -11.72
N ILE A 378 -5.52 19.88 -12.70
CA ILE A 378 -4.63 18.75 -12.52
C ILE A 378 -3.23 19.30 -12.71
N ARG A 379 -2.40 19.10 -11.69
CA ARG A 379 -0.95 19.17 -11.82
C ARG A 379 -0.58 18.13 -12.88
N ASN A 380 -0.37 18.60 -14.11
CA ASN A 380 -0.09 17.75 -15.26
C ASN A 380 1.15 16.89 -15.00
N LEU A 381 0.87 15.62 -14.76
CA LEU A 381 1.78 14.50 -14.81
C LEU A 381 1.44 13.83 -16.15
N ILE A 382 2.07 14.35 -17.21
CA ILE A 382 1.93 13.78 -18.55
C ILE A 382 2.70 12.47 -18.55
N VAL A 383 1.97 11.36 -18.51
CA VAL A 383 2.39 10.10 -19.14
C VAL A 383 2.06 10.27 -20.62
N SER A 384 3.07 10.55 -21.42
CA SER A 384 2.97 10.43 -22.87
C SER A 384 3.03 8.94 -23.23
N ASN A 385 1.99 8.44 -23.90
CA ASN A 385 2.05 7.17 -24.62
C ASN A 385 3.25 7.13 -25.58
N PRO A 386 3.86 5.95 -25.75
CA PRO A 386 4.16 5.49 -27.09
C PRO A 386 3.49 4.15 -27.39
N SER A 387 2.93 4.13 -28.60
CA SER A 387 2.43 3.03 -29.42
C SER A 387 3.05 1.64 -29.24
N GLU A 388 2.16 0.62 -29.18
CA GLU A 388 2.14 -0.68 -29.88
C GLU A 388 3.41 -1.55 -30.08
N SER A 389 4.54 -1.24 -29.48
CA SER A 389 5.63 -2.20 -29.31
C SER A 389 6.16 -2.06 -27.91
N ILE A 390 5.99 -3.09 -27.07
CA ILE A 390 6.78 -3.49 -25.89
C ILE A 390 5.84 -4.32 -24.99
N MET A 391 5.68 -5.61 -25.32
CA MET A 391 5.55 -6.64 -24.29
C MET A 391 6.96 -6.87 -23.71
N ALA A 392 7.40 -5.99 -22.79
CA ALA A 392 8.51 -6.30 -21.90
C ALA A 392 8.02 -6.05 -20.48
N ALA A 393 8.23 -7.02 -19.60
CA ALA A 393 7.86 -7.02 -18.20
C ALA A 393 8.04 -5.64 -17.55
N VAL A 394 7.06 -5.17 -16.75
CA VAL A 394 7.30 -4.06 -15.83
C VAL A 394 8.38 -4.54 -14.86
N SER A 395 9.62 -4.13 -15.13
CA SER A 395 10.77 -4.50 -14.32
C SER A 395 10.61 -3.86 -12.95
N ALA A 396 10.88 -4.62 -11.89
CA ALA A 396 10.90 -4.06 -10.55
C ALA A 396 11.87 -2.87 -10.49
N PRO A 397 11.51 -1.77 -9.79
CA PRO A 397 12.34 -0.57 -9.72
C PRO A 397 13.78 -0.86 -9.35
N HIS A 398 14.71 -0.16 -10.00
CA HIS A 398 16.12 -0.16 -9.66
C HIS A 398 16.50 1.10 -8.87
N VAL A 399 16.98 0.89 -7.64
CA VAL A 399 17.39 1.95 -6.72
C VAL A 399 18.91 2.11 -6.71
N LEU A 400 19.38 3.31 -7.04
CA LEU A 400 20.76 3.71 -6.78
C LEU A 400 20.89 4.26 -5.36
N LEU A 401 21.57 3.52 -4.48
CA LEU A 401 21.75 3.88 -3.08
C LEU A 401 23.14 4.48 -2.85
N LEU A 402 23.20 5.81 -2.72
CA LEU A 402 24.43 6.57 -2.55
C LEU A 402 24.85 6.55 -1.08
N GLY A 403 26.06 6.04 -0.80
CA GLY A 403 26.51 5.76 0.56
C GLY A 403 26.05 4.39 1.05
N GLY A 404 26.09 3.37 0.18
CA GLY A 404 25.44 2.07 0.35
C GLY A 404 25.90 1.22 1.55
N HIS A 405 27.01 1.57 2.21
CA HIS A 405 27.45 0.93 3.47
C HIS A 405 27.17 1.78 4.72
N GLY A 406 26.50 2.93 4.57
CA GLY A 406 26.01 3.68 5.72
C GLY A 406 25.03 2.83 6.54
N LYS A 407 25.00 3.02 7.86
CA LYS A 407 24.15 2.21 8.75
C LYS A 407 22.65 2.24 8.37
N VAL A 408 22.13 3.39 7.94
CA VAL A 408 20.75 3.50 7.42
C VAL A 408 20.61 2.75 6.09
N ALA A 409 21.57 2.86 5.18
CA ALA A 409 21.57 2.15 3.90
C ALA A 409 21.59 0.62 4.06
N LEU A 410 22.35 0.09 5.03
CA LEU A 410 22.39 -1.34 5.36
C LEU A 410 21.04 -1.85 5.91
N LEU A 411 20.27 -0.99 6.59
CA LEU A 411 18.92 -1.29 7.08
C LEU A 411 17.85 -1.09 6.00
N LEU A 412 18.04 -0.14 5.09
CA LEU A 412 17.11 0.15 4.00
C LEU A 412 17.16 -0.89 2.87
N THR A 413 18.37 -1.29 2.47
CA THR A 413 18.60 -2.29 1.41
C THR A 413 17.71 -3.54 1.55
N PRO A 414 17.67 -4.24 2.70
CA PRO A 414 16.81 -5.41 2.86
C PRO A 414 15.31 -5.11 2.67
N LEU A 415 14.83 -3.94 3.10
CA LEU A 415 13.43 -3.52 2.93
C LEU A 415 13.09 -3.35 1.44
N LEU A 416 13.96 -2.66 0.68
CA LEU A 416 13.78 -2.48 -0.76
C LEU A 416 13.78 -3.82 -1.52
N LEU A 417 14.72 -4.71 -1.19
CA LEU A 417 14.80 -6.04 -1.82
C LEU A 417 13.59 -6.93 -1.50
N ALA A 418 12.94 -6.74 -0.34
CA ALA A 418 11.70 -7.43 0.02
C ALA A 418 10.52 -7.02 -0.88
N ARG A 419 10.56 -5.81 -1.45
CA ARG A 419 9.60 -5.33 -2.47
C ARG A 419 9.89 -5.84 -3.88
N ASN A 420 10.83 -6.78 -4.04
CA ASN A 420 11.37 -7.24 -5.32
C ASN A 420 12.17 -6.16 -6.07
N TRP A 421 12.51 -5.02 -5.46
CA TRP A 421 13.27 -3.97 -6.12
C TRP A 421 14.74 -4.32 -6.19
N ASN A 422 15.45 -3.85 -7.21
CA ASN A 422 16.89 -4.03 -7.32
C ASN A 422 17.62 -2.84 -6.69
N VAL A 423 18.82 -3.06 -6.15
CA VAL A 423 19.62 -2.02 -5.50
C VAL A 423 21.06 -2.06 -6.01
N THR A 424 21.57 -0.93 -6.50
CA THR A 424 23.03 -0.73 -6.66
C THR A 424 23.52 0.17 -5.54
N SER A 425 24.32 -0.40 -4.64
CA SER A 425 24.91 0.30 -3.50
C SER A 425 26.25 0.90 -3.86
N VAL A 426 26.34 2.23 -3.88
CA VAL A 426 27.59 2.94 -4.19
C VAL A 426 28.45 3.02 -2.94
N ILE A 427 29.64 2.41 -3.01
CA ILE A 427 30.59 2.34 -1.91
C ILE A 427 32.00 2.71 -2.37
N ARG A 428 32.76 3.36 -1.49
CA ARG A 428 34.17 3.70 -1.75
C ARG A 428 35.15 2.59 -1.38
N ASN A 429 34.82 1.79 -0.36
CA ASN A 429 35.70 0.74 0.13
C ASN A 429 35.24 -0.62 -0.43
N PRO A 430 36.02 -1.28 -1.30
CA PRO A 430 35.66 -2.59 -1.84
C PRO A 430 35.49 -3.67 -0.76
N GLU A 431 36.12 -3.53 0.41
CA GLU A 431 35.96 -4.49 1.52
C GLU A 431 34.53 -4.56 2.07
N HIS A 432 33.68 -3.57 1.77
CA HIS A 432 32.29 -3.55 2.20
C HIS A 432 31.34 -4.33 1.27
N GLU A 433 31.79 -4.68 0.06
CA GLU A 433 30.98 -5.39 -0.94
C GLU A 433 30.41 -6.72 -0.43
N PRO A 434 31.18 -7.60 0.27
CA PRO A 434 30.65 -8.88 0.72
C PRO A 434 29.45 -8.74 1.68
N GLU A 435 29.47 -7.74 2.57
CA GLU A 435 28.37 -7.48 3.50
C GLU A 435 27.12 -7.04 2.74
N ILE A 436 27.27 -6.12 1.77
CA ILE A 436 26.16 -5.61 0.95
C ILE A 436 25.53 -6.72 0.10
N VAL A 437 26.34 -7.51 -0.60
CA VAL A 437 25.84 -8.62 -1.43
C VAL A 437 25.14 -9.66 -0.55
N ASN A 438 25.63 -9.87 0.68
CA ASN A 438 25.01 -10.79 1.63
C ASN A 438 23.60 -10.35 2.07
N LEU A 439 23.27 -9.05 2.04
CA LEU A 439 21.92 -8.56 2.33
C LEU A 439 20.86 -9.09 1.35
N GLY A 440 21.27 -9.45 0.12
CA GLY A 440 20.39 -10.01 -0.90
C GLY A 440 20.15 -11.51 -0.84
N LYS A 441 20.88 -12.25 0.00
CA LYS A 441 20.69 -13.70 0.09
C LYS A 441 19.26 -14.01 0.56
N GLY A 442 18.57 -14.84 -0.20
CA GLY A 442 17.19 -15.26 0.11
C GLY A 442 16.13 -14.19 -0.16
N ARG A 443 16.46 -13.09 -0.85
CA ARG A 443 15.50 -12.04 -1.23
C ARG A 443 15.18 -12.09 -2.72
N LYS A 444 14.00 -11.55 -3.08
CA LYS A 444 13.49 -11.52 -4.45
C LYS A 444 14.23 -10.49 -5.31
N GLY A 445 14.43 -9.28 -4.76
CA GLY A 445 15.23 -8.23 -5.39
C GLY A 445 16.73 -8.55 -5.38
N LYS A 446 17.47 -8.00 -6.35
CA LYS A 446 18.94 -8.15 -6.45
C LYS A 446 19.65 -6.95 -5.86
N VAL A 447 20.78 -7.18 -5.19
CA VAL A 447 21.69 -6.13 -4.76
C VAL A 447 23.08 -6.37 -5.30
N GLU A 448 23.72 -5.29 -5.76
CA GLU A 448 25.12 -5.25 -6.16
C GLU A 448 25.82 -4.04 -5.55
N ALA A 449 27.15 -4.10 -5.47
CA ALA A 449 27.97 -2.98 -5.05
C ALA A 449 28.64 -2.32 -6.26
N LEU A 450 28.57 -1.00 -6.35
CA LEU A 450 29.36 -0.22 -7.28
C LEU A 450 30.50 0.46 -6.52
N ILE A 451 31.74 0.05 -6.83
CA ILE A 451 32.93 0.65 -6.24
C ILE A 451 33.19 2.01 -6.89
N SER A 452 32.75 3.07 -6.23
CA SER A 452 32.92 4.45 -6.67
C SER A 452 32.91 5.38 -5.47
N SER A 453 33.84 6.33 -5.44
CA SER A 453 33.90 7.33 -4.37
C SER A 453 33.04 8.54 -4.73
N LEU A 454 32.10 8.89 -3.85
CA LEU A 454 31.35 10.13 -3.96
C LEU A 454 32.26 11.37 -3.88
N GLU A 455 33.47 11.23 -3.31
CA GLU A 455 34.47 12.32 -3.26
C GLU A 455 35.01 12.66 -4.65
N ASP A 456 34.92 11.74 -5.62
CA ASP A 456 35.39 11.95 -7.01
C ASP A 456 34.34 12.64 -7.88
N VAL A 457 33.11 12.82 -7.38
CA VAL A 457 32.04 13.49 -8.11
C VAL A 457 32.19 15.00 -7.95
N LYS A 458 32.80 15.65 -8.96
CA LYS A 458 33.09 17.09 -8.96
C LYS A 458 32.21 17.90 -9.92
N SER A 459 31.30 17.24 -10.62
CA SER A 459 30.40 17.87 -11.57
C SER A 459 29.12 17.04 -11.77
N PRO A 460 28.03 17.64 -12.30
CA PRO A 460 26.86 16.87 -12.72
C PRO A 460 27.18 15.81 -13.78
N ALA A 461 28.20 16.04 -14.61
CA ALA A 461 28.65 15.07 -15.60
C ALA A 461 29.26 13.82 -14.95
N ASP A 462 29.98 13.96 -13.83
CA ASP A 462 30.52 12.82 -13.09
C ASP A 462 29.42 12.01 -12.41
N ALA A 463 28.43 12.68 -11.81
CA ALA A 463 27.24 12.01 -11.28
C ALA A 463 26.47 11.29 -12.39
N LYS A 464 26.31 11.93 -13.56
CA LYS A 464 25.66 11.32 -14.72
C LYS A 464 26.38 10.06 -15.20
N LYS A 465 27.71 9.98 -15.15
CA LYS A 465 28.44 8.73 -15.51
C LYS A 465 27.97 7.55 -14.64
N ILE A 466 27.79 7.77 -13.34
CA ILE A 466 27.29 6.75 -12.41
C ILE A 466 25.84 6.37 -12.75
N LEU A 467 24.99 7.35 -13.06
CA LEU A 467 23.62 7.10 -13.54
C LEU A 467 23.62 6.34 -14.87
N ASP A 468 24.53 6.63 -15.80
CA ASP A 468 24.64 5.93 -17.09
C ASP A 468 25.11 4.48 -16.93
N THR A 469 25.97 4.21 -15.95
CA THR A 469 26.40 2.86 -15.59
C THR A 469 25.26 2.03 -14.99
N THR A 470 24.46 2.64 -14.13
CA THR A 470 23.48 1.91 -13.31
C THR A 470 22.05 1.96 -13.88
N LYS A 471 21.70 3.02 -14.61
CA LYS A 471 20.38 3.29 -15.20
C LYS A 471 19.24 3.16 -14.18
N PRO A 472 19.30 3.85 -13.04
CA PRO A 472 18.34 3.66 -11.97
C PRO A 472 16.99 4.31 -12.29
N ASP A 473 15.95 3.80 -11.65
CA ASP A 473 14.61 4.41 -11.61
C ASP A 473 14.49 5.37 -10.42
N TYR A 474 15.07 5.01 -9.27
CA TYR A 474 15.06 5.81 -8.04
C TYR A 474 16.48 6.08 -7.55
N VAL A 475 16.71 7.25 -6.97
CA VAL A 475 17.97 7.62 -6.34
C VAL A 475 17.74 7.92 -4.86
N VAL A 476 18.54 7.31 -4.00
CA VAL A 476 18.52 7.56 -2.56
C VAL A 476 19.87 8.10 -2.13
N TRP A 477 19.89 9.32 -1.61
CA TRP A 477 21.06 9.90 -0.97
C TRP A 477 21.04 9.56 0.52
N SER A 478 21.80 8.53 0.91
CA SER A 478 22.02 8.16 2.32
C SER A 478 23.42 8.52 2.82
N ALA A 479 24.24 9.16 1.98
CA ALA A 479 25.61 9.50 2.30
C ALA A 479 25.70 10.74 3.21
N GLY A 480 26.70 10.74 4.09
CA GLY A 480 27.10 11.92 4.84
C GLY A 480 28.49 11.75 5.41
N ALA A 481 29.29 12.82 5.38
CA ALA A 481 30.60 12.81 6.04
C ALA A 481 30.42 12.88 7.56
N GLY A 482 29.34 13.52 8.04
CA GLY A 482 29.04 13.66 9.47
C GLY A 482 30.19 14.30 10.26
N GLY A 483 30.88 15.27 9.64
CA GLY A 483 32.08 15.92 10.19
C GLY A 483 33.37 15.09 10.12
N LYS A 484 33.31 13.81 9.75
CA LYS A 484 34.50 12.94 9.64
C LYS A 484 35.35 13.34 8.43
N GLY A 485 36.64 13.54 8.66
CA GLY A 485 37.59 13.99 7.65
C GLY A 485 37.58 15.50 7.38
N GLY A 486 36.99 16.27 8.31
CA GLY A 486 37.13 17.73 8.35
C GLY A 486 36.14 18.51 7.47
N PRO A 487 36.24 19.85 7.51
CA PRO A 487 35.33 20.76 6.81
C PRO A 487 35.29 20.54 5.29
N GLU A 488 36.44 20.37 4.66
CA GLU A 488 36.55 20.19 3.20
C GLU A 488 35.79 18.96 2.72
N ARG A 489 35.96 17.82 3.41
CA ARG A 489 35.25 16.59 3.09
C ARG A 489 33.75 16.70 3.35
N THR A 490 33.36 17.47 4.38
CA THR A 490 31.94 17.74 4.66
C THR A 490 31.29 18.51 3.52
N TYR A 491 31.93 19.58 3.00
CA TYR A 491 31.41 20.26 1.80
C TYR A 491 31.43 19.35 0.57
N ALA A 492 32.52 18.63 0.34
CA ALA A 492 32.64 17.76 -0.82
C ALA A 492 31.52 16.71 -0.89
N ILE A 493 31.11 16.14 0.24
CA ILE A 493 30.07 15.10 0.30
C ILE A 493 28.69 15.69 0.54
N ASP A 494 28.48 16.35 1.69
CA ASP A 494 27.15 16.76 2.16
C ASP A 494 26.58 17.95 1.37
N GLN A 495 27.40 18.63 0.55
CA GLN A 495 26.97 19.73 -0.31
C GLN A 495 27.24 19.44 -1.80
N ASP A 496 28.50 19.35 -2.21
CA ASP A 496 28.87 19.44 -3.63
C ASP A 496 28.47 18.18 -4.40
N ALA A 497 28.88 17.00 -3.93
CA ALA A 497 28.48 15.72 -4.55
C ALA A 497 26.96 15.52 -4.50
N ALA A 498 26.30 15.89 -3.38
CA ALA A 498 24.85 15.86 -3.27
C ALA A 498 24.19 16.71 -4.37
N LYS A 499 24.61 17.98 -4.53
CA LYS A 499 24.12 18.88 -5.58
C LYS A 499 24.34 18.31 -6.97
N HIS A 500 25.49 17.71 -7.26
CA HIS A 500 25.77 17.10 -8.55
C HIS A 500 24.84 15.93 -8.87
N PHE A 501 24.57 15.06 -7.90
CA PHE A 501 23.60 13.99 -8.07
C PHE A 501 22.17 14.52 -8.21
N ILE A 502 21.80 15.58 -7.49
CA ILE A 502 20.51 16.25 -7.66
C ILE A 502 20.37 16.76 -9.09
N SER A 503 21.32 17.55 -9.59
CA SER A 503 21.26 18.09 -10.97
C SER A 503 21.15 16.96 -12.01
N ALA A 504 21.99 15.94 -11.87
CA ALA A 504 22.05 14.83 -12.81
C ALA A 504 20.75 14.02 -12.79
N SER A 505 20.24 13.67 -11.61
CA SER A 505 19.05 12.83 -11.43
C SER A 505 17.77 13.55 -11.85
N PHE A 506 17.62 14.84 -11.53
CA PHE A 506 16.43 15.62 -11.89
C PHE A 506 16.29 15.85 -13.40
N SER A 507 17.35 15.60 -14.16
CA SER A 507 17.36 15.66 -15.62
C SER A 507 17.57 14.29 -16.27
N TYR A 508 17.66 13.21 -15.47
CA TYR A 508 17.89 11.87 -15.99
C TYR A 508 16.56 11.25 -16.45
N PRO A 509 16.46 10.69 -17.67
CA PRO A 509 15.18 10.23 -18.22
C PRO A 509 14.47 9.13 -17.43
N SER A 510 15.20 8.15 -16.87
CA SER A 510 14.61 7.04 -16.12
C SER A 510 14.33 7.38 -14.66
N VAL A 511 14.97 8.41 -14.10
CA VAL A 511 14.83 8.70 -12.66
C VAL A 511 13.50 9.40 -12.41
N THR A 512 12.64 8.77 -11.61
CA THR A 512 11.31 9.28 -11.26
C THR A 512 11.17 9.60 -9.77
N LYS A 513 12.13 9.18 -8.92
CA LYS A 513 12.15 9.54 -7.49
C LYS A 513 13.57 9.85 -7.03
N PHE A 514 13.69 10.89 -6.20
CA PHE A 514 14.89 11.18 -5.44
C PHE A 514 14.53 11.38 -3.97
N LEU A 515 15.08 10.53 -3.10
CA LEU A 515 14.98 10.69 -1.65
C LEU A 515 16.33 11.15 -1.09
N LEU A 516 16.33 12.35 -0.51
CA LEU A 516 17.46 12.93 0.20
C LEU A 516 17.31 12.68 1.71
N ILE A 517 18.23 11.94 2.32
CA ILE A 517 18.34 11.84 3.77
C ILE A 517 19.26 12.97 4.25
N SER A 518 18.66 13.97 4.89
CA SER A 518 19.35 15.19 5.34
C SER A 518 19.44 15.26 6.87
N HIS A 519 19.13 16.43 7.45
CA HIS A 519 19.29 16.76 8.87
C HIS A 519 18.08 17.54 9.36
N LEU A 520 17.57 17.18 10.54
CA LEU A 520 16.44 17.84 11.19
C LEU A 520 16.64 19.36 11.28
N ALA A 521 15.57 20.10 10.99
CA ALA A 521 15.56 21.56 11.06
C ALA A 521 16.68 22.26 10.26
N SER A 522 17.20 21.63 9.18
CA SER A 522 18.06 22.32 8.22
C SER A 522 17.25 23.39 7.46
N ARG A 523 17.26 24.62 7.97
CA ARG A 523 16.40 25.71 7.49
C ARG A 523 16.94 27.10 7.88
N ARG A 524 16.46 28.18 7.24
CA ARG A 524 16.92 29.55 7.52
C ARG A 524 16.05 30.29 8.51
N ASN A 525 14.74 30.10 8.43
CA ASN A 525 13.76 30.88 9.16
C ASN A 525 13.08 30.03 10.22
N LYS A 526 12.74 30.65 11.35
CA LYS A 526 11.93 30.00 12.38
C LYS A 526 10.53 29.69 11.82
N PRO A 527 10.08 28.42 11.82
CA PRO A 527 8.72 28.11 11.41
C PRO A 527 7.70 28.45 12.49
N SER A 528 6.43 28.59 12.07
CA SER A 528 5.30 28.92 12.94
C SER A 528 5.03 27.87 14.03
N TRP A 529 5.34 26.59 13.77
CA TRP A 529 5.08 25.48 14.70
C TRP A 529 6.21 25.21 15.71
N MET A 530 7.37 25.87 15.57
CA MET A 530 8.52 25.64 16.45
C MET A 530 8.55 26.64 17.61
N SER A 531 8.88 26.17 18.80
CA SER A 531 9.01 27.02 19.99
C SER A 531 10.24 27.94 19.88
N ASP A 532 10.29 29.02 20.68
CA ASP A 532 11.49 29.88 20.76
C ASP A 532 12.70 29.12 21.32
N GLU A 533 12.47 28.17 22.23
CA GLU A 533 13.51 27.32 22.80
C GLU A 533 14.11 26.37 21.75
N ASP A 534 13.26 25.69 20.99
CA ASP A 534 13.71 24.83 19.89
C ASP A 534 14.45 25.64 18.82
N TRP A 535 13.97 26.85 18.51
CA TRP A 535 14.66 27.71 17.55
C TRP A 535 16.03 28.17 18.06
N ALA A 536 16.13 28.54 19.34
CA ALA A 536 17.42 28.87 19.96
C ALA A 536 18.37 27.67 19.93
N HIS A 537 17.85 26.46 20.11
CA HIS A 537 18.63 25.22 19.97
C HIS A 537 19.15 25.02 18.54
N VAL A 538 18.29 25.18 17.51
CA VAL A 538 18.71 25.12 16.09
C VAL A 538 19.83 26.13 15.83
N VAL A 539 19.63 27.40 16.22
CA VAL A 539 20.64 28.44 16.01
C VAL A 539 21.95 28.11 16.73
N HIS A 540 21.89 27.59 17.95
CA HIS A 540 23.09 27.17 18.69
C HIS A 540 23.82 26.01 18.00
N LEU A 541 23.09 24.96 17.60
CA LEU A 541 23.65 23.84 16.85
C LEU A 541 24.31 24.31 15.56
N ASP A 542 23.62 25.11 14.77
CA ASP A 542 24.03 25.52 13.42
C ASP A 542 25.14 26.57 13.42
N THR A 543 25.35 27.31 14.50
CA THR A 543 26.37 28.37 14.56
C THR A 543 27.55 28.03 15.46
N GLN A 544 27.37 27.16 16.46
CA GLN A 544 28.40 26.88 17.47
C GLN A 544 28.81 25.41 17.56
N VAL A 545 27.90 24.45 17.35
CA VAL A 545 28.21 23.03 17.56
C VAL A 545 28.65 22.35 16.26
N LEU A 546 27.89 22.51 15.18
CA LEU A 546 28.10 21.85 13.89
C LEU A 546 28.05 22.81 12.69
N PRO A 547 28.72 23.99 12.73
CA PRO A 547 28.49 25.05 11.75
C PRO A 547 28.81 24.68 10.31
N THR A 548 29.85 23.86 10.11
CA THR A 548 30.21 23.39 8.77
C THR A 548 29.17 22.41 8.21
N TYR A 549 28.72 21.48 9.04
CA TYR A 549 27.76 20.45 8.63
C TYR A 549 26.39 21.06 8.35
N ALA A 550 25.91 21.93 9.25
CA ALA A 550 24.65 22.66 9.06
C ALA A 550 24.66 23.49 7.78
N ARG A 551 25.75 24.23 7.51
CA ARG A 551 25.89 25.01 6.27
C ARG A 551 25.87 24.14 5.01
N ALA A 552 26.59 23.01 5.03
CA ALA A 552 26.63 22.10 3.89
C ALA A 552 25.25 21.47 3.61
N LYS A 553 24.57 20.96 4.64
CA LYS A 553 23.23 20.38 4.52
C LYS A 553 22.19 21.41 4.06
N LEU A 554 22.20 22.61 4.64
CA LEU A 554 21.27 23.67 4.25
C LEU A 554 21.44 24.05 2.78
N GLU A 555 22.68 24.20 2.31
CA GLU A 555 22.96 24.50 0.90
C GLU A 555 22.46 23.38 -0.04
N ALA A 556 22.57 22.11 0.35
CA ALA A 556 22.05 20.97 -0.41
C ALA A 556 20.52 20.91 -0.40
N ASP A 557 19.87 21.10 0.76
CA ASP A 557 18.41 21.09 0.93
C ASP A 557 17.75 22.22 0.13
N GLU A 558 18.30 23.43 0.18
CA GLU A 558 17.80 24.56 -0.61
C GLU A 558 18.02 24.33 -2.11
N TYR A 559 19.16 23.75 -2.51
CA TYR A 559 19.40 23.39 -3.91
C TYR A 559 18.40 22.34 -4.39
N PHE A 560 18.17 21.28 -3.61
CA PHE A 560 17.17 20.25 -3.88
C PHE A 560 15.79 20.85 -4.08
N THR A 561 15.38 21.72 -3.17
CA THR A 561 14.09 22.41 -3.19
C THR A 561 13.94 23.30 -4.42
N ALA A 562 14.99 24.07 -4.76
CA ALA A 562 15.00 24.91 -5.94
C ALA A 562 14.89 24.08 -7.23
N GLN A 563 15.65 22.99 -7.36
CA GLN A 563 15.56 22.11 -8.54
C GLN A 563 14.19 21.44 -8.66
N ALA A 564 13.59 21.02 -7.53
CA ALA A 564 12.24 20.46 -7.50
C ALA A 564 11.19 21.47 -7.95
N ALA A 565 11.25 22.69 -7.43
CA ALA A 565 10.33 23.76 -7.79
C ALA A 565 10.47 24.17 -9.26
N LYS A 566 11.71 24.29 -9.78
CA LYS A 566 11.97 24.57 -11.20
C LYS A 566 11.42 23.50 -12.12
N ARG A 567 11.69 22.23 -11.81
CA ARG A 567 11.17 21.11 -12.59
C ARG A 567 9.64 21.16 -12.68
N LYS A 568 8.96 21.53 -11.59
CA LYS A 568 7.50 21.77 -11.56
C LYS A 568 7.09 22.97 -12.43
N GLN A 569 7.81 24.09 -12.34
CA GLN A 569 7.54 25.30 -13.15
C GLN A 569 7.73 25.06 -14.66
N GLU A 570 8.75 24.28 -15.04
CA GLU A 570 9.07 23.90 -16.42
C GLU A 570 8.07 22.91 -17.04
N ARG A 571 7.15 22.34 -16.23
CA ARG A 571 6.15 21.36 -16.67
C ARG A 571 6.74 20.19 -17.46
N ARG A 572 7.92 19.71 -17.04
CA ARG A 572 8.56 18.55 -17.68
C ARG A 572 7.61 17.34 -17.63
N PRO A 573 7.52 16.54 -18.71
CA PRO A 573 6.70 15.33 -18.73
C PRO A 573 7.21 14.30 -17.70
N GLY A 574 6.30 13.46 -17.21
CA GLY A 574 6.56 12.45 -16.18
C GLY A 574 6.50 12.96 -14.73
N HIS A 575 6.02 12.11 -13.82
CA HIS A 575 6.05 12.37 -12.38
C HIS A 575 7.49 12.40 -11.88
N PHE A 576 7.81 13.31 -10.97
CA PHE A 576 9.06 13.23 -10.24
C PHE A 576 8.82 13.54 -8.77
N GLN A 577 9.08 12.57 -7.90
CA GLN A 577 8.96 12.75 -6.45
C GLN A 577 10.29 13.19 -5.87
N ALA A 578 10.30 14.40 -5.31
CA ALA A 578 11.42 14.97 -4.58
C ALA A 578 11.12 14.93 -3.08
N ILE A 579 11.72 13.97 -2.37
CA ILE A 579 11.48 13.71 -0.94
C ILE A 579 12.72 14.13 -0.16
N ASN A 580 12.59 15.08 0.76
CA ASN A 580 13.67 15.47 1.67
C ASN A 580 13.33 15.00 3.09
N LEU A 581 13.86 13.84 3.48
CA LEU A 581 13.66 13.22 4.79
C LEU A 581 14.73 13.73 5.76
N ARG A 582 14.30 14.34 6.86
CA ARG A 582 15.16 15.11 7.78
C ARG A 582 15.13 14.53 9.19
N PRO A 583 15.89 13.45 9.45
CA PRO A 583 15.92 12.81 10.75
C PRO A 583 16.66 13.65 11.80
N GLY A 584 16.23 13.53 13.05
CA GLY A 584 16.95 14.03 14.23
C GLY A 584 18.19 13.19 14.57
N LEU A 585 18.63 13.24 15.84
CA LEU A 585 19.84 12.56 16.25
C LEU A 585 19.72 11.04 16.10
N LEU A 586 20.57 10.45 15.25
CA LEU A 586 20.48 9.04 14.89
C LEU A 586 21.00 8.10 16.01
N SER A 587 20.12 7.23 16.53
CA SER A 587 20.47 6.18 17.51
C SER A 587 20.67 4.81 16.84
N ASP A 588 21.49 3.95 17.49
CA ASP A 588 21.67 2.53 17.10
C ASP A 588 20.76 1.60 17.93
N GLU A 589 19.78 2.15 18.65
CA GLU A 589 18.76 1.36 19.33
C GLU A 589 17.84 0.69 18.32
N LYS A 590 17.09 -0.32 18.77
CA LYS A 590 16.11 -1.02 17.92
C LYS A 590 15.01 -0.05 17.48
N ALA A 591 14.44 -0.30 16.30
CA ALA A 591 13.24 0.40 15.85
C ALA A 591 12.15 0.42 16.93
N THR A 592 11.54 1.59 17.08
CA THR A 592 10.38 1.78 17.95
C THR A 592 9.07 1.48 17.21
N GLY A 593 9.08 1.55 15.87
CA GLY A 593 7.88 1.49 15.04
C GLY A 593 7.01 2.74 15.13
N LYS A 594 7.44 3.77 15.87
CA LYS A 594 6.69 4.99 16.15
C LYS A 594 7.52 6.25 16.00
N VAL A 595 6.91 7.29 15.47
CA VAL A 595 7.58 8.51 15.03
C VAL A 595 6.73 9.75 15.32
N HIS A 596 7.38 10.90 15.28
CA HIS A 596 6.74 12.18 15.03
C HIS A 596 7.24 12.61 13.65
N LEU A 597 6.34 12.69 12.67
CA LEU A 597 6.69 12.88 11.26
C LEU A 597 6.06 14.15 10.66
N GLY A 598 6.79 14.83 9.78
CA GLY A 598 6.32 16.00 9.03
C GLY A 598 6.85 17.30 9.62
N LYS A 599 6.05 17.94 10.50
CA LYS A 599 6.42 19.19 11.19
C LYS A 599 6.71 18.90 12.66
N THR A 600 7.97 18.60 12.97
CA THR A 600 8.38 18.26 14.34
C THR A 600 8.97 19.45 15.09
N GLY A 601 9.26 19.26 16.38
CA GLY A 601 10.20 20.12 17.11
C GLY A 601 11.65 19.95 16.60
N ALA A 602 12.59 20.69 17.21
CA ALA A 602 14.00 20.68 16.78
C ALA A 602 14.88 19.68 17.54
N GLN A 603 14.39 19.13 18.64
CA GLN A 603 15.17 18.31 19.57
C GLN A 603 14.58 16.90 19.65
N GLY A 604 15.45 15.90 19.54
CA GLY A 604 15.06 14.50 19.71
C GLY A 604 15.96 13.54 18.95
N THR A 605 15.79 12.26 19.25
CA THR A 605 16.47 11.15 18.57
C THR A 605 15.52 10.44 17.61
N VAL A 606 16.07 9.75 16.61
CA VAL A 606 15.37 8.73 15.84
C VAL A 606 16.28 7.53 15.60
N THR A 607 15.76 6.31 15.73
CA THR A 607 16.56 5.11 15.42
C THR A 607 16.86 5.03 13.94
N ARG A 608 18.05 4.53 13.58
CA ARG A 608 18.42 4.33 12.16
C ARG A 608 17.49 3.36 11.43
N GLU A 609 16.92 2.41 12.17
CA GLU A 609 15.98 1.44 11.63
C GLU A 609 14.63 2.09 11.32
N ASP A 610 14.10 2.94 12.21
CA ASP A 610 12.88 3.72 11.92
C ASP A 610 13.10 4.68 10.73
N VAL A 611 14.28 5.29 10.59
CA VAL A 611 14.62 6.10 9.39
C VAL A 611 14.59 5.25 8.12
N ALA A 612 15.14 4.02 8.15
CA ALA A 612 15.11 3.11 7.01
C ALA A 612 13.68 2.67 6.67
N ILE A 613 12.86 2.36 7.67
CA ILE A 613 11.44 2.00 7.48
C ILE A 613 10.68 3.19 6.87
N VAL A 614 10.82 4.40 7.41
CA VAL A 614 10.17 5.59 6.86
C VAL A 614 10.64 5.86 5.42
N ALA A 615 11.94 5.77 5.13
CA ALA A 615 12.45 5.95 3.77
C ALA A 615 11.89 4.92 2.78
N ASP A 616 11.81 3.64 3.18
CA ASP A 616 11.17 2.58 2.40
C ASP A 616 9.70 2.89 2.10
N ARG A 617 8.92 3.27 3.12
CA ARG A 617 7.50 3.60 2.98
C ARG A 617 7.28 4.83 2.10
N LEU A 618 8.07 5.89 2.28
CA LEU A 618 8.01 7.08 1.43
C LEU A 618 8.36 6.74 -0.03
N LEU A 619 9.39 5.94 -0.28
CA LEU A 619 9.75 5.51 -1.63
C LEU A 619 8.66 4.65 -2.29
N ALA A 620 7.94 3.84 -1.52
CA ALA A 620 6.86 2.99 -2.03
C ALA A 620 5.64 3.77 -2.53
N ARG A 621 5.42 4.98 -1.99
CA ARG A 621 4.26 5.81 -2.31
C ARG A 621 4.48 6.67 -3.55
N ALA A 622 3.40 6.93 -4.29
CA ALA A 622 3.40 7.78 -5.49
C ALA A 622 3.12 9.27 -5.17
N ASP A 623 2.74 9.60 -3.95
CA ASP A 623 2.17 10.90 -3.55
C ASP A 623 2.96 11.59 -2.43
N THR A 624 4.16 11.11 -2.10
CA THR A 624 5.06 11.74 -1.13
C THR A 624 6.02 12.70 -1.82
N GLU A 625 6.14 13.91 -1.29
CA GLU A 625 7.07 14.96 -1.74
C GLU A 625 7.31 15.96 -0.61
N GLY A 626 8.32 16.83 -0.76
CA GLY A 626 8.56 17.95 0.15
C GLY A 626 9.49 17.62 1.32
N TRP A 627 9.53 18.51 2.31
CA TRP A 627 10.35 18.38 3.51
C TRP A 627 9.59 17.64 4.59
N ILE A 628 10.17 16.55 5.10
CA ILE A 628 9.57 15.68 6.10
C ILE A 628 10.55 15.55 7.26
N ASP A 629 10.29 16.27 8.36
CA ASP A 629 11.04 16.11 9.60
C ASP A 629 10.67 14.80 10.30
N LEU A 630 11.65 14.18 10.95
CA LEU A 630 11.50 12.85 11.54
C LEU A 630 12.21 12.76 12.90
N LEU A 631 11.41 12.46 13.93
CA LEU A 631 11.85 12.05 15.27
C LEU A 631 11.20 10.73 15.64
N ASN A 632 11.76 9.97 16.60
CA ASN A 632 10.93 9.00 17.31
C ASN A 632 9.83 9.73 18.09
N GLY A 633 8.69 9.09 18.21
CA GLY A 633 7.50 9.65 18.84
C GLY A 633 6.51 8.55 19.20
N ASP A 634 5.24 8.90 19.33
CA ASP A 634 4.20 7.99 19.81
C ASP A 634 3.26 7.47 18.71
N GLU A 635 3.32 8.06 17.50
CA GLU A 635 2.47 7.72 16.36
C GLU A 635 3.10 6.60 15.53
N PRO A 636 2.41 5.49 15.24
CA PRO A 636 2.92 4.44 14.36
C PRO A 636 3.41 4.97 13.01
N ILE A 637 4.51 4.41 12.47
CA ILE A 637 5.14 4.92 11.24
C ILE A 637 4.17 5.03 10.08
N ASP A 638 3.37 3.99 9.84
CA ASP A 638 2.44 3.97 8.71
C ASP A 638 1.35 5.05 8.89
N GLU A 639 0.79 5.22 10.09
CA GLU A 639 -0.18 6.30 10.41
C GLU A 639 0.41 7.70 10.23
N ALA A 640 1.64 7.91 10.69
CA ALA A 640 2.32 9.19 10.59
C ALA A 640 2.60 9.60 9.14
N ILE A 641 2.95 8.63 8.28
CA ILE A 641 3.13 8.86 6.84
C ILE A 641 1.80 9.23 6.19
N GLU A 642 0.72 8.53 6.50
CA GLU A 642 -0.58 8.86 5.94
C GLU A 642 -1.06 10.24 6.38
N ARG A 643 -0.87 10.59 7.66
CA ARG A 643 -1.17 11.94 8.16
C ARG A 643 -0.42 13.01 7.37
N VAL A 644 0.90 12.83 7.18
CA VAL A 644 1.74 13.75 6.40
C VAL A 644 1.24 13.91 4.97
N VAL A 645 0.86 12.81 4.30
CA VAL A 645 0.36 12.85 2.92
C VAL A 645 -1.03 13.49 2.84
N ARG A 646 -1.97 13.03 3.67
CA ARG A 646 -3.36 13.51 3.69
C ARG A 646 -3.44 15.00 3.97
N GLU A 647 -2.71 15.46 4.98
CA GLU A 647 -2.70 16.87 5.38
C GLU A 647 -1.73 17.71 4.54
N LYS A 648 -1.05 17.09 3.56
CA LYS A 648 -0.05 17.72 2.68
C LYS A 648 0.99 18.48 3.48
N ILE A 649 1.46 17.86 4.56
CA ILE A 649 2.44 18.44 5.46
C ILE A 649 3.77 18.55 4.74
N ASP A 650 4.18 19.78 4.51
CA ASP A 650 5.51 20.10 4.00
C ASP A 650 6.19 21.06 4.98
N ALA A 651 7.28 20.62 5.58
CA ALA A 651 8.03 21.38 6.57
C ALA A 651 8.89 22.52 5.95
N VAL A 652 8.81 22.71 4.63
CA VAL A 652 9.36 23.89 3.93
C VAL A 652 8.58 25.16 4.24
N GLU A 653 7.37 25.06 4.80
CA GLU A 653 6.57 26.22 5.19
C GLU A 653 7.39 27.21 6.04
N GLY A 654 7.34 28.50 5.67
CA GLY A 654 8.11 29.57 6.30
C GLY A 654 9.45 29.88 5.61
N GLU A 655 9.84 29.11 4.58
CA GLU A 655 11.04 29.39 3.78
C GLU A 655 10.73 30.19 2.50
N ASP A 656 11.72 30.98 2.02
CA ASP A 656 11.63 31.72 0.74
C ASP A 656 12.02 30.82 -0.43
N VAL A 657 11.10 29.93 -0.83
CA VAL A 657 11.32 28.99 -1.94
C VAL A 657 11.62 29.73 -3.26
N GLU A 658 10.94 30.84 -3.53
CA GLU A 658 11.22 31.66 -4.72
C GLU A 658 12.62 32.28 -4.67
N GLY A 659 13.08 32.67 -3.48
CA GLY A 659 14.47 33.07 -3.23
C GLY A 659 15.47 31.96 -3.50
N MET A 660 15.18 30.72 -3.09
CA MET A 660 16.01 29.55 -3.41
C MET A 660 16.09 29.33 -4.93
N ILE A 661 14.95 29.40 -5.63
CA ILE A 661 14.89 29.31 -7.10
C ILE A 661 15.79 30.38 -7.71
N ARG A 662 15.62 31.65 -7.34
CA ARG A 662 16.44 32.78 -7.83
C ARG A 662 17.93 32.58 -7.56
N ARG A 663 18.31 32.05 -6.39
CA ARG A 663 19.72 31.83 -6.02
C ARG A 663 20.39 30.77 -6.89
N PHE A 664 19.64 29.77 -7.33
CA PHE A 664 20.16 28.59 -8.03
C PHE A 664 19.79 28.52 -9.52
N SER A 665 19.20 29.59 -10.07
CA SER A 665 18.83 29.75 -11.49
C SER A 665 19.94 30.25 -12.37
#